data_AF-A0A1E1IQV0-F1
#
_entry.id   AF-A0A1E1IQV0-F1
#
_cell.length_a   1.000
_cell.length_b   1.000
_cell.length_c   1.000
_cell.angle_alpha   90.00
_cell.angle_beta   90.00
_cell.angle_gamma   90.00
#
_symmetry.space_group_name_H-M   'P 1'
#
loop_
_entity.id
_entity.type
_entity.pdbx_description
1 polymer ?
#
loop_
_entity_poly.entity_id
_entity_poly.type
_entity_poly.pdbx_seq_one_letter_code
_entity_poly.pdbx_strand_id
1 'polypeptide(L)'
;MLALNVGSQYPGRGRGRGRGDGGNRVHKHDGINRYHGGFRGGRGGGGGFRDGDMRECRERESWAVSAAQANARTLARVPVPVETNCFPIDLSEGRFHNYIVSFEFLENATDMAGDMWKISLQNELLRTIRKNRTAEKRTRTSAEVEDLCVCTGQAILAPAKLSVEDGFSIECTRKEKVSRDNTEERHYRVRIRYDGEVSLKLPEHAQWVNKIIAFGLADTYSEHIGSDYVDMKSTVERGGDLVTMDAISLNALRIVKQSGSTTAMMDVLQLDVSTKASTKTKCSDEIRRLRQQNPQGFRRAVNEALVGISVTTVFGEPTFLKVKAIDFNILASSPTMFKTNPEETFVEYFKRKYDAIIDPTLPMLYCVFADRTKMSRRMPYPADSLLLNKLNEAQLSKLPILCSIYPNERIKRIKAALERVLASPLMITVLQQYGVRIQPQFVKVSGRVLPAPTIYVPSGPNMFNQINTAEYTGQAGFALGLKDLQHPSQPCEFKTLLMDEYFMHGNITHWLQKYNVALPSPRKTSFDSAAQRITEGPGTFAMVKLRTKEAGAYNNFKERFARGSIVSQMAVVDLTRNVPQMITQQVAAKIGQLCFVADVDEAGKSFACRPLLIVGAVVGTAMNTMLEKYKSINVRLYTITFVAFLANGKSWKPYCMHHQVKGEEHVLYEDSDAASSHMSSTTLTVRRQNANEVLNNRFPDFLKEVTAHFKLDGKGSKGTMVLYRGAMTDAEVGFTANMDLVMEQVLPNWDTATVVVHPRSHFRMAWDPTAVFPRETASAYAGFSNVPRGFSTTDCRIILADSDPYTPVDSFYLSAANCTLGHATNTYYLVQKRAASISLMDLQKLTYNMCYMYPNKPDALPLPLPIKCAYEYARKYGSLKSVKELPTRMRPTMHYL
;
A
#
# COMPACT_ATOMS: atom_id res chain seq x y z
N MET A 1 -8.55 -13.66 -5.87
CA MET A 1 -9.13 -12.31 -5.87
C MET A 1 -9.08 -11.74 -7.28
N LEU A 2 -10.08 -12.09 -8.08
CA LEU A 2 -10.39 -11.45 -9.36
C LEU A 2 -11.91 -11.27 -9.31
N ALA A 3 -12.37 -10.02 -9.31
CA ALA A 3 -13.79 -9.72 -9.41
C ALA A 3 -14.20 -9.94 -10.87
N LEU A 4 -14.82 -11.10 -11.13
CA LEU A 4 -15.58 -11.36 -12.35
C LEU A 4 -16.96 -10.75 -12.15
N ASN A 5 -17.23 -9.62 -12.81
CA ASN A 5 -18.62 -9.18 -13.04
C ASN A 5 -18.96 -9.52 -14.50
N VAL A 6 -19.83 -10.52 -14.66
CA VAL A 6 -20.43 -10.89 -15.93
C VAL A 6 -21.67 -10.02 -16.11
N GLY A 7 -21.63 -9.11 -17.08
CA GLY A 7 -22.79 -8.35 -17.51
C GLY A 7 -23.81 -9.25 -18.21
N SER A 8 -25.07 -9.13 -17.80
CA SER A 8 -26.23 -9.73 -18.42
C SER A 8 -26.49 -9.13 -19.81
N GLN A 9 -26.57 -9.97 -20.84
CA GLN A 9 -27.21 -9.60 -22.11
C GLN A 9 -28.32 -10.62 -22.42
N TYR A 10 -29.54 -10.11 -22.46
CA TYR A 10 -30.68 -10.73 -23.10
C TYR A 10 -30.40 -10.98 -24.58
N PRO A 11 -30.97 -12.05 -25.17
CA PRO A 11 -31.42 -11.98 -26.54
C PRO A 11 -32.94 -12.18 -26.60
N GLY A 12 -33.60 -11.30 -27.34
CA GLY A 12 -34.99 -11.44 -27.71
C GLY A 12 -35.20 -12.22 -29.02
N ARG A 13 -36.46 -12.60 -29.19
CA ARG A 13 -37.21 -12.99 -30.41
C ARG A 13 -37.14 -14.45 -30.88
N GLY A 14 -38.32 -15.06 -30.95
CA GLY A 14 -38.64 -16.15 -31.89
C GLY A 14 -39.94 -16.88 -31.55
N ARG A 15 -40.98 -16.69 -32.37
CA ARG A 15 -42.35 -17.23 -32.24
C ARG A 15 -42.42 -18.76 -32.44
N GLY A 16 -43.41 -19.42 -31.82
CA GLY A 16 -43.84 -20.78 -32.19
C GLY A 16 -45.00 -21.29 -31.34
N ARG A 17 -46.05 -21.84 -31.98
CA ARG A 17 -47.38 -22.19 -31.45
C ARG A 17 -47.47 -23.60 -30.81
N GLY A 18 -48.53 -23.82 -30.02
CA GLY A 18 -49.16 -25.13 -29.74
C GLY A 18 -49.37 -25.39 -28.24
N ARG A 19 -50.59 -25.28 -27.68
CA ARG A 19 -51.59 -26.37 -27.43
C ARG A 19 -50.93 -27.62 -26.83
N GLY A 20 -51.36 -28.21 -25.71
CA GLY A 20 -52.51 -28.09 -24.83
C GLY A 20 -52.41 -29.19 -23.76
N ASP A 21 -53.32 -29.16 -22.78
CA ASP A 21 -53.63 -30.20 -21.76
C ASP A 21 -52.48 -30.65 -20.83
N GLY A 22 -52.63 -30.75 -19.52
CA GLY A 22 -53.80 -31.07 -18.69
C GLY A 22 -53.31 -32.13 -17.69
N GLY A 23 -53.50 -31.92 -16.38
CA GLY A 23 -53.20 -32.98 -15.40
C GLY A 23 -52.69 -32.52 -14.04
N ASN A 24 -53.64 -32.28 -13.13
CA ASN A 24 -53.45 -32.18 -11.68
C ASN A 24 -52.66 -33.35 -11.07
N ARG A 25 -51.76 -33.06 -10.12
CA ARG A 25 -51.66 -33.75 -8.80
C ARG A 25 -50.66 -33.05 -7.86
N VAL A 26 -51.18 -32.07 -7.11
CA VAL A 26 -51.25 -32.01 -5.64
C VAL A 26 -50.02 -32.43 -4.77
N HIS A 27 -49.59 -31.45 -3.97
CA HIS A 27 -48.90 -31.47 -2.66
C HIS A 27 -47.38 -31.77 -2.55
N LYS A 28 -46.58 -30.72 -2.28
CA LYS A 28 -46.28 -30.27 -0.90
C LYS A 28 -45.67 -28.86 -0.89
N HIS A 29 -46.23 -28.04 -0.01
CA HIS A 29 -45.72 -26.73 0.39
C HIS A 29 -44.36 -26.87 1.08
N ASP A 30 -43.41 -25.96 0.77
CA ASP A 30 -42.79 -25.10 1.78
C ASP A 30 -42.24 -23.84 1.10
N GLY A 31 -42.88 -22.72 1.40
CA GLY A 31 -42.60 -21.41 0.81
C GLY A 31 -41.43 -20.73 1.50
N ILE A 32 -40.39 -20.41 0.72
CA ILE A 32 -39.40 -19.40 1.10
C ILE A 32 -40.03 -18.03 0.86
N ASN A 33 -40.55 -17.47 1.94
CA ASN A 33 -41.19 -16.16 1.96
C ASN A 33 -40.14 -15.07 1.74
N ARG A 34 -40.30 -14.32 0.64
CA ARG A 34 -39.63 -13.04 0.40
C ARG A 34 -40.13 -12.05 1.44
N TYR A 35 -39.23 -11.52 2.27
CA TYR A 35 -39.48 -10.27 3.00
C TYR A 35 -38.55 -9.18 2.49
N HIS A 36 -39.11 -8.38 1.57
CA HIS A 36 -38.79 -6.96 1.45
C HIS A 36 -39.22 -6.28 2.75
N GLY A 37 -38.28 -5.67 3.48
CA GLY A 37 -38.55 -4.82 4.63
C GLY A 37 -37.87 -3.47 4.42
N GLY A 38 -38.68 -2.43 4.25
CA GLY A 38 -38.24 -1.05 4.08
C GLY A 38 -37.79 -0.39 5.39
N PHE A 39 -36.95 0.64 5.21
CA PHE A 39 -36.40 1.56 6.20
C PHE A 39 -37.45 2.27 7.09
N ARG A 40 -37.09 2.56 8.35
CA ARG A 40 -37.32 3.89 9.01
C ARG A 40 -36.62 4.04 10.38
N GLY A 41 -36.05 5.24 10.60
CA GLY A 41 -35.67 5.83 11.91
C GLY A 41 -34.17 5.74 12.25
N GLY A 42 -33.41 6.81 12.58
CA GLY A 42 -33.78 8.16 13.03
C GLY A 42 -32.69 9.22 12.74
N ARG A 43 -33.06 10.47 13.00
CA ARG A 43 -32.32 11.70 12.71
C ARG A 43 -31.15 11.92 13.68
N GLY A 44 -29.96 12.17 13.13
CA GLY A 44 -28.80 12.73 13.81
C GLY A 44 -27.72 13.00 12.78
N GLY A 45 -27.27 14.25 12.65
CA GLY A 45 -26.36 14.70 11.61
C GLY A 45 -25.02 13.97 11.62
N GLY A 46 -24.77 13.19 10.58
CA GLY A 46 -23.52 12.50 10.26
C GLY A 46 -23.75 11.79 8.93
N GLY A 47 -22.91 12.04 7.94
CA GLY A 47 -23.07 11.56 6.55
C GLY A 47 -22.95 10.04 6.39
N GLY A 48 -23.91 9.31 6.95
CA GLY A 48 -24.06 7.87 6.78
C GLY A 48 -24.56 7.54 5.37
N PHE A 49 -23.73 6.80 4.63
CA PHE A 49 -24.02 6.24 3.31
C PHE A 49 -25.44 5.65 3.21
N ARG A 50 -26.26 6.21 2.32
CA ARG A 50 -27.43 5.50 1.77
C ARG A 50 -26.97 4.73 0.54
N ASP A 51 -27.40 3.47 0.37
CA ASP A 51 -27.06 2.64 -0.80
C ASP A 51 -27.38 3.30 -2.16
N GLY A 52 -28.29 4.29 -2.18
CA GLY A 52 -28.61 5.08 -3.38
C GLY A 52 -27.46 5.97 -3.88
N ASP A 53 -26.62 6.49 -3.00
CA ASP A 53 -25.55 7.46 -3.34
C ASP A 53 -24.35 6.78 -4.04
N MET A 54 -24.02 5.55 -3.62
CA MET A 54 -22.96 4.78 -4.27
C MET A 54 -23.34 4.36 -5.70
N ARG A 55 -24.62 4.09 -5.95
CA ARG A 55 -25.11 3.75 -7.29
C ARG A 55 -24.97 4.94 -8.22
N GLU A 56 -25.40 6.12 -7.80
CA GLU A 56 -25.26 7.36 -8.57
C GLU A 56 -23.78 7.67 -8.89
N CYS A 57 -22.89 7.52 -7.90
CA CYS A 57 -21.45 7.70 -8.12
C CYS A 57 -20.89 6.72 -9.16
N ARG A 58 -21.34 5.45 -9.15
CA ARG A 58 -20.91 4.46 -10.17
C ARG A 58 -21.43 4.78 -11.55
N GLU A 59 -22.70 5.17 -11.65
CA GLU A 59 -23.33 5.55 -12.92
C GLU A 59 -22.62 6.77 -13.52
N ARG A 60 -22.24 7.74 -12.67
CA ARG A 60 -21.43 8.91 -13.05
C ARG A 60 -20.05 8.54 -13.58
N GLU A 61 -19.30 7.68 -12.89
CA GLU A 61 -18.00 7.22 -13.39
C GLU A 61 -18.12 6.46 -14.70
N SER A 62 -19.14 5.60 -14.82
CA SER A 62 -19.40 4.86 -16.05
C SER A 62 -19.69 5.81 -17.22
N TRP A 63 -20.51 6.84 -16.97
CA TRP A 63 -20.80 7.87 -17.96
C TRP A 63 -19.55 8.66 -18.35
N ALA A 64 -18.75 9.12 -17.38
CA ALA A 64 -17.53 9.89 -17.64
C ALA A 64 -16.50 9.09 -18.48
N VAL A 65 -16.38 7.78 -18.22
CA VAL A 65 -15.55 6.87 -19.03
C VAL A 65 -16.07 6.78 -20.48
N SER A 66 -17.38 6.63 -20.67
CA SER A 66 -17.98 6.59 -22.01
C SER A 66 -17.83 7.92 -22.76
N ALA A 67 -18.03 9.05 -22.08
CA ALA A 67 -17.83 10.39 -22.63
C ALA A 67 -16.38 10.63 -23.05
N ALA A 68 -15.41 10.25 -22.19
CA ALA A 68 -13.99 10.35 -22.50
C ALA A 68 -13.61 9.52 -23.73
N GLN A 69 -14.20 8.32 -23.88
CA GLN A 69 -13.97 7.47 -25.04
C GLN A 69 -14.55 8.07 -26.32
N ALA A 70 -15.82 8.50 -26.29
CA ALA A 70 -16.47 9.12 -27.45
C ALA A 70 -15.71 10.36 -27.96
N ASN A 71 -15.03 11.06 -27.04
CA ASN A 71 -14.29 12.28 -27.31
C ASN A 71 -12.75 12.11 -27.23
N ALA A 72 -12.23 10.88 -27.35
CA ALA A 72 -10.80 10.61 -27.15
C ALA A 72 -9.87 11.45 -28.04
N ARG A 73 -10.27 11.70 -29.29
CA ARG A 73 -9.52 12.56 -30.23
C ARG A 73 -9.45 14.01 -29.77
N THR A 74 -10.52 14.51 -29.15
CA THR A 74 -10.58 15.87 -28.58
C THR A 74 -9.70 15.95 -27.34
N LEU A 75 -9.82 14.98 -26.41
CA LEU A 75 -9.01 14.91 -25.19
C LEU A 75 -7.50 14.87 -25.47
N ALA A 76 -7.08 14.22 -26.56
CA ALA A 76 -5.68 14.15 -26.95
C ALA A 76 -5.10 15.49 -27.45
N ARG A 77 -5.96 16.46 -27.79
CA ARG A 77 -5.58 17.75 -28.40
C ARG A 77 -5.76 18.94 -27.47
N VAL A 78 -6.63 18.84 -26.47
CA VAL A 78 -6.95 19.94 -25.56
C VAL A 78 -6.36 19.70 -24.18
N PRO A 79 -5.87 20.74 -23.48
CA PRO A 79 -5.54 20.64 -22.08
C PRO A 79 -6.79 20.29 -21.26
N VAL A 80 -6.63 19.38 -20.29
CA VAL A 80 -7.70 18.93 -19.40
C VAL A 80 -7.46 19.54 -18.02
N PRO A 81 -8.34 20.44 -17.53
CA PRO A 81 -8.25 21.00 -16.19
C PRO A 81 -8.77 20.00 -15.16
N VAL A 82 -8.11 19.94 -14.00
CA VAL A 82 -8.47 19.07 -12.87
C VAL A 82 -8.31 19.84 -11.56
N GLU A 83 -9.14 19.52 -10.57
CA GLU A 83 -8.96 19.98 -9.20
C GLU A 83 -8.15 18.96 -8.40
N THR A 84 -7.21 19.45 -7.59
CA THR A 84 -6.39 18.60 -6.73
C THR A 84 -6.89 18.63 -5.30
N ASN A 85 -6.41 17.72 -4.45
CA ASN A 85 -6.65 17.77 -3.01
C ASN A 85 -5.63 18.62 -2.23
N CYS A 86 -5.05 19.63 -2.89
CA CYS A 86 -4.09 20.56 -2.32
C CYS A 86 -4.71 21.95 -2.15
N PHE A 87 -4.36 22.62 -1.06
CA PHE A 87 -4.78 23.97 -0.70
C PHE A 87 -3.55 24.86 -0.54
N PRO A 88 -3.49 26.06 -1.14
CA PRO A 88 -2.36 26.96 -0.93
C PRO A 88 -2.20 27.31 0.55
N ILE A 89 -0.96 27.36 1.02
CA ILE A 89 -0.62 27.90 2.34
C ILE A 89 0.38 29.04 2.19
N ASP A 90 0.23 30.04 3.05
CA ASP A 90 1.13 31.17 3.16
C ASP A 90 1.86 31.07 4.50
N LEU A 91 3.19 31.03 4.41
CA LEU A 91 4.13 30.93 5.52
C LEU A 91 5.03 32.17 5.62
N SER A 92 4.75 33.24 4.87
CA SER A 92 5.59 34.45 4.81
C SER A 92 5.74 35.15 6.17
N GLU A 93 4.69 35.09 7.00
CA GLU A 93 4.70 35.60 8.38
C GLU A 93 5.05 34.51 9.41
N GLY A 94 5.22 33.26 8.95
CA GLY A 94 5.33 32.08 9.78
C GLY A 94 6.65 32.03 10.55
N ARG A 95 6.58 32.09 11.87
CA ARG A 95 7.76 32.14 12.75
C ARG A 95 7.53 31.38 14.05
N PHE A 96 8.60 30.87 14.63
CA PHE A 96 8.58 30.28 15.97
C PHE A 96 9.95 30.39 16.64
N HIS A 97 9.97 30.29 17.97
CA HIS A 97 11.18 30.26 18.78
C HIS A 97 11.58 28.80 19.03
N ASN A 98 12.77 28.41 18.56
CA ASN A 98 13.28 27.06 18.70
C ASN A 98 14.01 26.89 20.03
N TYR A 99 13.67 25.84 20.77
CA TYR A 99 14.37 25.43 21.97
C TYR A 99 14.85 23.98 21.80
N ILE A 100 16.16 23.79 21.71
CA ILE A 100 16.75 22.45 21.66
C ILE A 100 16.68 21.85 23.06
N VAL A 101 16.25 20.59 23.13
CA VAL A 101 16.09 19.88 24.40
C VAL A 101 17.16 18.81 24.51
N SER A 102 17.94 18.87 25.60
CA SER A 102 18.87 17.82 25.97
C SER A 102 18.36 17.02 27.15
N PHE A 103 18.71 15.74 27.16
CA PHE A 103 18.34 14.78 28.19
C PHE A 103 19.64 14.23 28.79
N GLU A 104 19.94 14.61 30.02
CA GLU A 104 21.04 14.04 30.80
C GLU A 104 20.51 12.85 31.60
N PHE A 105 21.21 11.72 31.48
CA PHE A 105 20.88 10.46 32.13
C PHE A 105 21.57 10.43 33.50
N LEU A 106 20.77 10.54 34.57
CA LEU A 106 21.27 10.49 35.94
C LEU A 106 21.24 9.04 36.45
N GLU A 107 20.85 8.83 37.71
CA GLU A 107 20.83 7.52 38.35
C GLU A 107 19.92 6.51 37.61
N ASN A 108 20.52 5.35 37.30
CA ASN A 108 19.89 4.22 36.62
C ASN A 108 19.25 4.58 35.26
N ALA A 109 19.50 5.75 34.68
CA ALA A 109 18.78 6.17 33.48
C ALA A 109 19.34 5.50 32.21
N THR A 110 18.45 4.91 31.40
CA THR A 110 18.76 4.36 30.08
C THR A 110 17.85 4.97 29.03
N ASP A 111 18.26 4.90 27.76
CA ASP A 111 17.41 5.34 26.65
C ASP A 111 16.21 4.41 26.53
N MET A 112 15.02 4.93 26.82
CA MET A 112 13.77 4.18 26.72
C MET A 112 13.35 4.05 25.26
N ALA A 113 12.78 2.90 24.90
CA ALA A 113 12.37 2.65 23.52
C ALA A 113 11.34 3.68 23.01
N GLY A 114 11.73 4.43 21.96
CA GLY A 114 10.91 5.45 21.29
C GLY A 114 11.10 6.86 21.87
N ASP A 115 10.67 7.90 21.14
CA ASP A 115 10.99 9.30 21.50
C ASP A 115 9.93 10.00 22.38
N MET A 116 8.90 9.30 22.86
CA MET A 116 7.78 9.98 23.54
C MET A 116 7.95 10.26 25.01
N TRP A 117 8.80 9.49 25.68
CA TRP A 117 9.21 9.87 27.02
C TRP A 117 9.88 11.25 26.98
N LYS A 118 10.60 11.57 25.89
CA LYS A 118 11.17 12.89 25.62
C LYS A 118 10.08 13.94 25.47
N ILE A 119 9.04 13.71 24.65
CA ILE A 119 7.91 14.65 24.52
C ILE A 119 7.14 14.84 25.85
N SER A 120 6.91 13.76 26.59
CA SER A 120 6.26 13.86 27.91
C SER A 120 7.08 14.68 28.90
N LEU A 121 8.40 14.51 28.90
CA LEU A 121 9.33 15.30 29.71
C LEU A 121 9.36 16.77 29.28
N GLN A 122 9.31 17.06 27.98
CA GLN A 122 9.15 18.42 27.46
C GLN A 122 7.85 19.08 27.95
N ASN A 123 6.73 18.36 27.91
CA ASN A 123 5.44 18.85 28.43
C ASN A 123 5.48 19.10 29.95
N GLU A 124 6.18 18.25 30.71
CA GLU A 124 6.38 18.46 32.15
C GLU A 124 7.24 19.69 32.42
N LEU A 125 8.31 19.88 31.65
CA LEU A 125 9.14 21.09 31.68
C LEU A 125 8.31 22.35 31.41
N LEU A 126 7.49 22.36 30.36
CA LEU A 126 6.60 23.49 30.05
C LEU A 126 5.59 23.78 31.18
N ARG A 127 5.02 22.74 31.80
CA ARG A 127 4.14 22.92 32.97
C ARG A 127 4.87 23.51 34.17
N THR A 128 6.14 23.16 34.39
CA THR A 128 6.93 23.75 35.48
C THR A 128 7.28 25.20 35.19
N ILE A 129 7.68 25.53 33.96
CA ILE A 129 7.88 26.92 33.51
C ILE A 129 6.61 27.75 33.78
N ARG A 130 5.46 27.21 33.38
CA ARG A 130 4.16 27.82 33.61
C ARG A 130 3.90 28.08 35.10
N LYS A 131 4.09 27.08 35.95
CA LYS A 131 3.88 27.19 37.41
C LYS A 131 4.77 28.26 38.04
N ASN A 132 6.05 28.31 37.65
CA ASN A 132 6.99 29.31 38.13
C ASN A 132 6.56 30.73 37.74
N ARG A 133 6.03 30.89 36.52
CA ARG A 133 5.53 32.19 36.02
C ARG A 133 4.19 32.62 36.64
N THR A 134 3.25 31.71 36.83
CA THR A 134 1.93 32.02 37.45
C THR A 134 2.03 32.35 38.93
N ALA A 135 3.13 31.97 39.59
CA ALA A 135 3.46 32.44 40.94
C ALA A 135 3.83 33.94 40.98
N GLU A 136 4.31 34.52 39.87
CA GLU A 136 4.76 35.91 39.79
C GLU A 136 3.71 36.89 39.23
N LYS A 137 2.81 36.48 38.33
CA LYS A 137 1.71 37.32 37.82
C LYS A 137 0.44 36.49 37.52
N ARG A 138 -0.60 36.63 38.35
CA ARG A 138 -1.96 36.09 38.10
C ARG A 138 -2.75 37.05 37.22
N THR A 139 -2.77 36.82 35.91
CA THR A 139 -3.79 37.38 35.01
C THR A 139 -4.54 36.28 34.28
N ARG A 140 -5.85 36.18 34.55
CA ARG A 140 -6.79 35.35 33.78
C ARG A 140 -7.01 36.04 32.42
N THR A 141 -7.12 35.23 31.36
CA THR A 141 -7.51 35.58 29.97
C THR A 141 -6.40 35.81 28.94
N SER A 142 -5.74 34.72 28.53
CA SER A 142 -5.25 34.41 27.17
C SER A 142 -4.63 33.00 27.24
N ALA A 143 -4.68 32.18 26.18
CA ALA A 143 -3.92 30.93 26.15
C ALA A 143 -2.44 31.25 26.43
N GLU A 144 -1.86 30.67 27.47
CA GLU A 144 -0.47 30.94 27.85
C GLU A 144 0.46 30.35 26.78
N VAL A 145 1.61 31.00 26.52
CA VAL A 145 2.53 30.63 25.43
C VAL A 145 2.95 29.16 25.55
N GLU A 146 3.15 28.71 26.79
CA GLU A 146 3.52 27.37 27.19
C GLU A 146 2.47 26.31 26.78
N ASP A 147 1.19 26.69 26.77
CA ASP A 147 0.09 25.80 26.37
C ASP A 147 -0.01 25.66 24.84
N LEU A 148 0.61 26.57 24.09
CA LEU A 148 0.65 26.56 22.63
C LEU A 148 1.96 26.00 22.06
N CYS A 149 2.91 25.63 22.91
CA CYS A 149 4.19 25.05 22.50
C CYS A 149 4.02 23.65 21.89
N VAL A 150 4.71 23.40 20.78
CA VAL A 150 4.71 22.10 20.09
C VAL A 150 5.98 21.32 20.44
N CYS A 151 5.80 20.21 21.15
CA CYS A 151 6.89 19.31 21.55
C CYS A 151 7.17 18.26 20.48
N THR A 152 8.41 18.18 19.99
CA THR A 152 8.83 17.22 18.94
C THR A 152 9.65 16.05 19.47
N GLY A 153 10.07 16.10 20.74
CA GLY A 153 10.94 15.11 21.39
C GLY A 153 12.42 15.44 21.27
N GLN A 154 12.78 16.28 20.30
CA GLN A 154 14.14 16.83 20.13
C GLN A 154 14.17 18.34 20.39
N ALA A 155 13.08 19.02 20.07
CA ALA A 155 12.93 20.46 20.24
C ALA A 155 11.54 20.81 20.77
N ILE A 156 11.41 22.04 21.29
CA ILE A 156 10.14 22.68 21.59
C ILE A 156 10.01 23.89 20.65
N LEU A 157 8.93 23.91 19.88
CA LEU A 157 8.60 25.02 18.99
C LEU A 157 7.62 25.93 19.72
N ALA A 158 8.05 27.12 20.14
CA ALA A 158 7.19 28.06 20.87
C ALA A 158 6.73 29.21 19.94
N PRO A 159 5.45 29.63 19.97
CA PRO A 159 4.99 30.74 19.13
C PRO A 159 5.55 32.09 19.58
N ALA A 160 5.97 32.19 20.85
CA ALA A 160 6.65 33.36 21.41
C ALA A 160 7.80 32.91 22.32
N LYS A 161 8.76 33.81 22.57
CA LYS A 161 9.90 33.52 23.45
C LYS A 161 9.42 33.19 24.87
N LEU A 162 9.82 32.02 25.37
CA LEU A 162 9.56 31.59 26.74
C LEU A 162 10.31 32.50 27.73
N SER A 163 9.65 32.87 28.82
CA SER A 163 10.22 33.70 29.89
C SER A 163 11.07 32.86 30.85
N VAL A 164 12.15 32.29 30.34
CA VAL A 164 13.07 31.41 31.08
C VAL A 164 14.52 31.68 30.71
N GLU A 165 15.42 31.44 31.65
CA GLU A 165 16.86 31.56 31.43
C GLU A 165 17.37 30.49 30.45
N ASP A 166 18.40 30.83 29.69
CA ASP A 166 19.02 29.87 28.77
C ASP A 166 19.69 28.75 29.56
N GLY A 167 19.37 27.51 29.21
CA GLY A 167 19.82 26.36 29.97
C GLY A 167 18.95 26.01 31.17
N PHE A 168 17.73 26.57 31.31
CA PHE A 168 16.76 26.11 32.30
C PHE A 168 16.59 24.59 32.25
N SER A 169 16.64 23.96 33.43
CA SER A 169 16.52 22.52 33.53
C SER A 169 15.63 22.10 34.69
N ILE A 170 14.95 20.97 34.51
CA ILE A 170 14.23 20.30 35.59
C ILE A 170 14.73 18.86 35.73
N GLU A 171 14.69 18.35 36.94
CA GLU A 171 14.88 16.93 37.20
C GLU A 171 13.52 16.24 37.23
N CYS A 172 13.40 15.19 36.44
CA CYS A 172 12.20 14.40 36.27
C CYS A 172 12.51 12.94 36.54
N THR A 173 11.57 12.25 37.19
CA THR A 173 11.68 10.80 37.35
C THR A 173 10.69 10.08 36.45
N ARG A 174 11.08 8.89 35.98
CA ARG A 174 10.22 7.98 35.21
C ARG A 174 10.33 6.59 35.78
N LYS A 175 9.19 6.03 36.16
CA LYS A 175 9.12 4.67 36.67
C LYS A 175 9.00 3.71 35.49
N GLU A 176 10.04 2.93 35.24
CA GLU A 176 10.08 1.89 34.22
C GLU A 176 9.92 0.51 34.88
N LYS A 177 8.97 -0.28 34.37
CA LYS A 177 8.76 -1.65 34.85
C LYS A 177 9.68 -2.61 34.10
N VAL A 178 10.81 -2.97 34.72
CA VAL A 178 11.86 -3.82 34.12
C VAL A 178 11.48 -5.30 34.19
N SER A 179 10.79 -5.72 35.26
CA SER A 179 10.24 -7.06 35.42
C SER A 179 8.85 -7.05 36.06
N ARG A 180 8.26 -8.24 36.26
CA ARG A 180 6.92 -8.38 36.84
C ARG A 180 6.81 -7.74 38.24
N ASP A 181 7.90 -7.77 39.00
CA ASP A 181 7.97 -7.28 40.38
C ASP A 181 9.00 -6.17 40.59
N ASN A 182 9.84 -5.84 39.60
CA ASN A 182 10.83 -4.77 39.68
C ASN A 182 10.43 -3.55 38.85
N THR A 183 10.26 -2.40 39.53
CA THR A 183 10.05 -1.09 38.90
C THR A 183 11.21 -0.20 39.27
N GLU A 184 12.04 0.14 38.27
CA GLU A 184 13.18 1.02 38.47
C GLU A 184 12.74 2.47 38.23
N GLU A 185 13.15 3.37 39.12
CA GLU A 185 12.98 4.80 38.93
C GLU A 185 14.19 5.31 38.15
N ARG A 186 13.94 5.80 36.94
CA ARG A 186 14.91 6.37 36.02
C ARG A 186 14.91 7.89 36.22
N HIS A 187 16.07 8.47 36.50
CA HIS A 187 16.20 9.90 36.76
C HIS A 187 16.76 10.63 35.54
N TYR A 188 16.06 11.65 35.05
CA TYR A 188 16.47 12.44 33.90
C TYR A 188 16.56 13.90 34.29
N ARG A 189 17.60 14.59 33.84
CA ARG A 189 17.62 16.05 33.82
C ARG A 189 17.30 16.51 32.41
N VAL A 190 16.23 17.27 32.28
CA VAL A 190 15.73 17.81 31.00
C VAL A 190 16.12 19.26 30.96
N ARG A 191 16.91 19.65 29.96
CA ARG A 191 17.42 21.02 29.81
C ARG A 191 16.99 21.59 28.48
N ILE A 192 16.58 22.85 28.46
CA ILE A 192 16.27 23.59 27.24
C ILE A 192 17.35 24.63 26.97
N ARG A 193 17.77 24.73 25.72
CA ARG A 193 18.65 25.80 25.22
C ARG A 193 17.94 26.57 24.12
N TYR A 194 17.93 27.89 24.21
CA TYR A 194 17.37 28.72 23.15
C TYR A 194 18.29 28.67 21.91
N ASP A 195 17.72 28.32 20.77
CA ASP A 195 18.46 28.15 19.52
C ASP A 195 18.19 29.27 18.50
N GLY A 196 17.23 30.14 18.79
CA GLY A 196 16.91 31.31 17.97
C GLY A 196 15.46 31.35 17.50
N GLU A 197 15.11 32.42 16.80
CA GLU A 197 13.86 32.52 16.04
C GLU A 197 14.07 31.88 14.67
N VAL A 198 13.11 31.06 14.24
CA VAL A 198 13.13 30.36 12.97
C VAL A 198 11.95 30.82 12.14
N SER A 199 12.21 31.22 10.89
CA SER A 199 11.16 31.48 9.89
C SER A 199 10.75 30.18 9.21
N LEU A 200 9.45 29.90 9.19
CA LEU A 200 8.88 28.72 8.54
C LEU A 200 9.09 28.79 7.03
N LYS A 201 9.64 27.73 6.46
CA LYS A 201 9.97 27.64 5.04
C LYS A 201 9.89 26.20 4.61
N LEU A 202 9.18 25.94 3.52
CA LEU A 202 9.15 24.62 2.90
C LEU A 202 10.23 24.50 1.80
N PRO A 203 10.73 23.29 1.52
CA PRO A 203 10.37 22.03 2.15
C PRO A 203 11.15 21.74 3.46
N GLU A 204 12.14 22.57 3.81
CA GLU A 204 13.05 22.42 4.97
C GLU A 204 12.31 22.14 6.29
N HIS A 205 11.25 22.91 6.58
CA HIS A 205 10.50 22.84 7.83
C HIS A 205 9.19 22.04 7.71
N ALA A 206 9.03 21.19 6.69
CA ALA A 206 7.78 20.44 6.45
C ALA A 206 7.30 19.64 7.67
N GLN A 207 8.22 18.94 8.34
CA GLN A 207 7.88 18.17 9.54
C GLN A 207 7.39 19.05 10.70
N TRP A 208 7.96 20.25 10.86
CA TRP A 208 7.56 21.20 11.89
C TRP A 208 6.20 21.83 11.58
N VAL A 209 5.97 22.24 10.32
CA VAL A 209 4.64 22.74 9.88
C VAL A 209 3.57 21.67 10.09
N ASN A 210 3.84 20.42 9.71
CA ASN A 210 2.93 19.30 9.96
C ASN A 210 2.63 19.10 11.45
N LYS A 211 3.64 19.23 12.33
CA LYS A 211 3.44 19.12 13.79
C LYS A 211 2.65 20.30 14.38
N ILE A 212 2.84 21.51 13.87
CA ILE A 212 2.07 22.70 14.27
C ILE A 212 0.60 22.52 13.88
N ILE A 213 0.31 22.14 12.63
CA ILE A 213 -1.06 21.90 12.18
C ILE A 213 -1.67 20.70 12.95
N ALA A 214 -0.91 19.64 13.18
CA ALA A 214 -1.35 18.49 13.97
C ALA A 214 -1.78 18.87 15.40
N PHE A 215 -1.05 19.80 16.04
CA PHE A 215 -1.39 20.30 17.36
C PHE A 215 -2.76 20.98 17.37
N GLY A 216 -3.05 21.80 16.35
CA GLY A 216 -4.35 22.46 16.20
C GLY A 216 -5.53 21.51 15.92
N LEU A 217 -5.26 20.26 15.51
CA LEU A 217 -6.31 19.27 15.23
C LEU A 217 -6.87 18.59 16.48
N ALA A 218 -6.21 18.68 17.64
CA ALA A 218 -6.55 17.89 18.83
C ALA A 218 -8.03 17.98 19.24
N ASP A 219 -8.67 19.14 19.04
CA ASP A 219 -10.09 19.37 19.35
C ASP A 219 -11.06 18.74 18.33
N THR A 220 -10.64 18.63 17.08
CA THR A 220 -11.49 18.16 15.97
C THR A 220 -11.31 16.67 15.68
N TYR A 221 -10.07 16.20 15.79
CA TYR A 221 -9.64 14.82 15.61
C TYR A 221 -8.64 14.45 16.71
N SER A 222 -9.16 13.91 17.81
CA SER A 222 -8.37 13.61 19.02
C SER A 222 -7.49 12.36 18.89
N GLU A 223 -7.86 11.43 18.02
CA GLU A 223 -7.16 10.15 17.84
C GLU A 223 -6.51 10.08 16.46
N HIS A 224 -5.38 9.37 16.38
CA HIS A 224 -4.69 9.13 15.10
C HIS A 224 -4.09 7.72 15.05
N ILE A 225 -3.99 7.19 13.83
CA ILE A 225 -3.38 5.89 13.53
C ILE A 225 -2.34 6.12 12.44
N GLY A 226 -1.06 6.09 12.81
CA GLY A 226 0.01 6.43 11.87
C GLY A 226 -0.05 7.90 11.50
N SER A 227 -0.19 8.21 10.21
CA SER A 227 -0.32 9.59 9.70
C SER A 227 -1.77 10.11 9.67
N ASP A 228 -2.74 9.27 10.02
CA ASP A 228 -4.15 9.55 9.75
C ASP A 228 -4.90 9.86 11.03
N TYR A 229 -5.60 11.00 11.05
CA TYR A 229 -6.42 11.47 12.16
C TYR A 229 -7.84 10.91 12.01
N VAL A 230 -8.30 10.16 13.00
CA VAL A 230 -9.54 9.37 12.94
C VAL A 230 -10.68 10.11 13.63
N ASP A 231 -11.83 10.21 12.98
CA ASP A 231 -13.04 10.73 13.60
C ASP A 231 -13.83 9.60 14.24
N MET A 232 -13.60 9.36 15.54
CA MET A 232 -14.32 8.33 16.29
C MET A 232 -15.84 8.55 16.33
N LYS A 233 -16.32 9.79 16.12
CA LYS A 233 -17.76 10.11 16.08
C LYS A 233 -18.43 9.65 14.78
N SER A 234 -17.65 9.37 13.74
CA SER A 234 -18.13 8.89 12.44
C SER A 234 -18.29 7.36 12.36
N THR A 235 -18.25 6.66 13.50
CA THR A 235 -18.31 5.20 13.56
C THR A 235 -19.63 4.64 13.02
N VAL A 236 -19.55 3.73 12.04
CA VAL A 236 -20.71 3.05 11.43
C VAL A 236 -20.51 1.54 11.41
N GLU A 237 -21.52 0.80 11.88
CA GLU A 237 -21.55 -0.67 11.83
C GLU A 237 -22.00 -1.19 10.46
N ARG A 238 -21.27 -2.17 9.91
CA ARG A 238 -21.49 -2.73 8.57
C ARG A 238 -21.88 -4.22 8.56
N GLY A 239 -22.20 -4.76 9.75
CA GLY A 239 -22.58 -6.17 9.96
C GLY A 239 -21.40 -7.15 9.92
N GLY A 240 -21.57 -8.32 10.53
CA GLY A 240 -20.49 -9.31 10.71
C GLY A 240 -19.30 -8.73 11.49
N ASP A 241 -19.62 -7.98 12.55
CA ASP A 241 -18.68 -7.27 13.44
C ASP A 241 -17.80 -6.22 12.77
N LEU A 242 -17.99 -5.92 11.47
CA LEU A 242 -17.21 -4.92 10.77
C LEU A 242 -17.69 -3.50 11.11
N VAL A 243 -16.75 -2.62 11.40
CA VAL A 243 -16.97 -1.21 11.72
C VAL A 243 -16.12 -0.35 10.81
N THR A 244 -16.67 0.78 10.35
CA THR A 244 -15.97 1.78 9.54
C THR A 244 -15.98 3.14 10.22
N MET A 245 -14.88 3.89 10.08
CA MET A 245 -14.71 5.25 10.60
C MET A 245 -14.08 6.11 9.51
N ASP A 246 -14.47 7.38 9.43
CA ASP A 246 -13.80 8.36 8.59
C ASP A 246 -12.51 8.86 9.25
N ALA A 247 -11.53 9.20 8.42
CA ALA A 247 -10.25 9.74 8.83
C ALA A 247 -9.73 10.75 7.80
N ILE A 248 -8.85 11.63 8.25
CA ILE A 248 -8.17 12.60 7.40
C ILE A 248 -6.65 12.41 7.48
N SER A 249 -5.95 12.74 6.39
CA SER A 249 -4.49 12.74 6.31
C SER A 249 -4.07 14.11 5.82
N LEU A 250 -3.06 14.72 6.47
CA LEU A 250 -2.54 16.02 6.10
C LEU A 250 -1.04 15.97 5.85
N ASN A 251 -0.58 16.77 4.89
CA ASN A 251 0.83 16.94 4.63
C ASN A 251 1.11 18.31 4.02
N ALA A 252 1.93 19.12 4.68
CA ALA A 252 2.46 20.38 4.18
C ALA A 252 3.66 20.09 3.28
N LEU A 253 3.63 20.62 2.07
CA LEU A 253 4.62 20.35 1.03
C LEU A 253 4.77 21.53 0.09
N ARG A 254 5.96 21.64 -0.52
CA ARG A 254 6.21 22.60 -1.60
C ARG A 254 6.00 21.92 -2.93
N ILE A 255 5.28 22.58 -3.83
CA ILE A 255 5.08 22.13 -5.20
C ILE A 255 5.65 23.13 -6.20
N VAL A 256 5.94 22.62 -7.39
CA VAL A 256 6.18 23.42 -8.58
C VAL A 256 4.90 23.46 -9.40
N LYS A 257 4.36 24.66 -9.56
CA LYS A 257 3.21 24.94 -10.39
C LYS A 257 3.65 25.47 -11.76
N GLN A 258 3.15 24.85 -12.82
CA GLN A 258 3.38 25.30 -14.19
C GLN A 258 2.16 26.10 -14.66
N SER A 259 2.38 27.32 -15.14
CA SER A 259 1.35 28.16 -15.76
C SER A 259 1.86 28.66 -17.10
N GLY A 260 1.50 27.95 -18.17
CA GLY A 260 2.06 28.20 -19.51
C GLY A 260 3.58 27.95 -19.53
N SER A 261 4.35 28.98 -19.89
CA SER A 261 5.82 28.95 -19.84
C SER A 261 6.39 29.32 -18.47
N THR A 262 5.58 29.84 -17.55
CA THR A 262 6.03 30.28 -16.23
C THR A 262 5.98 29.13 -15.24
N THR A 263 7.02 29.05 -14.41
CA THR A 263 7.13 28.06 -13.34
C THR A 263 7.17 28.81 -12.03
N ALA A 264 6.25 28.49 -11.10
CA ALA A 264 6.15 29.13 -9.80
C ALA A 264 6.22 28.08 -8.69
N MET A 265 6.97 28.39 -7.64
CA MET A 265 6.94 27.59 -6.41
C MET A 265 5.72 27.99 -5.59
N MET A 266 5.03 27.00 -5.02
CA MET A 266 3.86 27.23 -4.17
C MET A 266 3.90 26.26 -2.98
N ASP A 267 3.66 26.80 -1.79
CA ASP A 267 3.47 26.00 -0.59
C ASP A 267 2.01 25.57 -0.51
N VAL A 268 1.78 24.29 -0.22
CA VAL A 268 0.44 23.71 -0.15
C VAL A 268 0.27 22.79 1.05
N LEU A 269 -0.95 22.74 1.56
CA LEU A 269 -1.45 21.70 2.44
C LEU A 269 -2.22 20.68 1.60
N GLN A 270 -1.68 19.48 1.49
CA GLN A 270 -2.41 18.34 0.97
C GLN A 270 -3.33 17.78 2.06
N LEU A 271 -4.62 17.70 1.79
CA LEU A 271 -5.62 17.11 2.69
C LEU A 271 -6.35 15.98 1.95
N ASP A 272 -6.25 14.76 2.46
CA ASP A 272 -6.97 13.59 1.93
C ASP A 272 -7.91 13.01 2.98
N VAL A 273 -8.93 12.29 2.51
CA VAL A 273 -9.89 11.58 3.36
C VAL A 273 -9.81 10.08 3.12
N SER A 274 -9.99 9.29 4.18
CA SER A 274 -10.00 7.83 4.08
C SER A 274 -11.03 7.22 5.00
N THR A 275 -11.42 5.98 4.71
CA THR A 275 -12.27 5.19 5.59
C THR A 275 -11.43 4.09 6.22
N LYS A 276 -11.28 4.15 7.54
CA LYS A 276 -10.65 3.11 8.36
C LYS A 276 -11.67 2.03 8.69
N ALA A 277 -11.19 0.80 8.79
CA ALA A 277 -12.02 -0.35 9.13
C ALA A 277 -11.43 -1.08 10.35
N SER A 278 -12.31 -1.49 11.25
CA SER A 278 -12.00 -2.26 12.45
C SER A 278 -13.04 -3.36 12.67
N THR A 279 -12.82 -4.27 13.62
CA THR A 279 -13.78 -5.31 13.97
C THR A 279 -14.18 -5.22 15.45
N LYS A 280 -15.41 -5.64 15.74
CA LYS A 280 -15.93 -5.85 17.10
C LYS A 280 -15.60 -7.24 17.67
N THR A 281 -14.88 -8.08 16.93
CA THR A 281 -14.42 -9.37 17.42
C THR A 281 -13.48 -9.18 18.61
N LYS A 282 -13.80 -9.80 19.75
CA LYS A 282 -12.97 -9.70 20.95
C LYS A 282 -11.75 -10.62 20.86
N CYS A 283 -10.67 -10.28 21.56
CA CYS A 283 -9.51 -11.15 21.69
C CYS A 283 -9.89 -12.49 22.35
N SER A 284 -10.84 -12.48 23.28
CA SER A 284 -11.35 -13.69 23.95
C SER A 284 -12.03 -14.67 22.98
N ASP A 285 -12.81 -14.19 22.02
CA ASP A 285 -13.47 -15.04 21.02
C ASP A 285 -12.45 -15.79 20.18
N GLU A 286 -11.37 -15.09 19.79
CA GLU A 286 -10.27 -15.70 19.04
C GLU A 286 -9.49 -16.72 19.88
N ILE A 287 -9.26 -16.45 21.16
CA ILE A 287 -8.65 -17.43 22.09
C ILE A 287 -9.51 -18.69 22.19
N ARG A 288 -10.84 -18.54 22.38
CA ARG A 288 -11.77 -19.68 22.46
C ARG A 288 -11.75 -20.48 21.14
N ARG A 289 -11.77 -19.80 20.00
CA ARG A 289 -11.70 -20.42 18.66
C ARG A 289 -10.41 -21.23 18.46
N LEU A 290 -9.26 -20.67 18.81
CA LEU A 290 -7.96 -21.34 18.69
C LEU A 290 -7.83 -22.53 19.65
N ARG A 291 -8.39 -22.41 20.87
CA ARG A 291 -8.43 -23.50 21.85
C ARG A 291 -9.27 -24.68 21.36
N GLN A 292 -10.39 -24.43 20.67
CA GLN A 292 -11.21 -25.48 20.07
C GLN A 292 -10.51 -26.17 18.89
N GLN A 293 -9.74 -25.43 18.09
CA GLN A 293 -9.07 -25.97 16.90
C GLN A 293 -7.81 -26.79 17.22
N ASN A 294 -7.01 -26.36 18.19
CA ASN A 294 -5.78 -27.06 18.59
C ASN A 294 -5.61 -27.07 20.11
N PRO A 295 -6.26 -28.00 20.83
CA PRO A 295 -6.22 -28.04 22.30
C PRO A 295 -4.82 -28.28 22.87
N GLN A 296 -4.00 -29.11 22.23
CA GLN A 296 -2.66 -29.47 22.73
C GLN A 296 -1.62 -28.36 22.49
N GLY A 297 -1.77 -27.58 21.41
CA GLY A 297 -0.87 -26.48 21.05
C GLY A 297 -1.44 -25.07 21.28
N PHE A 298 -2.52 -24.92 22.05
CA PHE A 298 -3.30 -23.68 22.06
C PHE A 298 -2.50 -22.45 22.52
N ARG A 299 -1.63 -22.58 23.53
CA ARG A 299 -0.82 -21.46 24.05
C ARG A 299 0.09 -20.88 22.97
N ARG A 300 0.69 -21.74 22.17
CA ARG A 300 1.53 -21.34 21.04
C ARG A 300 0.69 -20.69 19.95
N ALA A 301 -0.42 -21.30 19.56
CA ALA A 301 -1.32 -20.76 18.53
C ALA A 301 -1.86 -19.37 18.90
N VAL A 302 -2.22 -19.16 20.18
CA VAL A 302 -2.68 -17.87 20.70
C VAL A 302 -1.57 -16.82 20.69
N ASN A 303 -0.34 -17.17 21.10
CA ASN A 303 0.79 -16.25 21.02
C ASN A 303 1.10 -15.86 19.56
N GLU A 304 1.17 -16.82 18.65
CA GLU A 304 1.41 -16.57 17.22
C GLU A 304 0.31 -15.69 16.58
N ALA A 305 -0.94 -15.80 17.05
CA ALA A 305 -2.08 -15.03 16.54
C ALA A 305 -2.17 -13.60 17.11
N LEU A 306 -1.88 -13.43 18.41
CA LEU A 306 -2.17 -12.19 19.15
C LEU A 306 -0.93 -11.37 19.51
N VAL A 307 0.25 -11.96 19.71
CA VAL A 307 1.45 -11.18 20.06
C VAL A 307 1.89 -10.32 18.87
N GLY A 308 2.09 -9.02 19.11
CA GLY A 308 2.52 -8.06 18.12
C GLY A 308 1.41 -7.43 17.27
N ILE A 309 0.15 -7.87 17.40
CA ILE A 309 -0.98 -7.24 16.70
C ILE A 309 -1.43 -5.97 17.43
N SER A 310 -2.12 -5.09 16.70
CA SER A 310 -2.82 -3.96 17.31
C SER A 310 -4.24 -4.36 17.72
N VAL A 311 -4.70 -3.86 18.85
CA VAL A 311 -6.02 -4.10 19.46
C VAL A 311 -6.60 -2.78 19.95
N THR A 312 -7.90 -2.72 20.21
CA THR A 312 -8.56 -1.50 20.72
C THR A 312 -9.33 -1.82 21.99
N THR A 313 -9.34 -0.91 22.97
CA THR A 313 -10.13 -1.09 24.19
C THR A 313 -11.64 -1.09 23.90
N VAL A 314 -12.37 -1.99 24.55
CA VAL A 314 -13.85 -2.06 24.48
C VAL A 314 -14.49 -1.01 25.40
N PHE A 315 -13.89 -0.81 26.58
CA PHE A 315 -14.44 0.00 27.66
C PHE A 315 -13.62 1.27 27.88
N GLY A 316 -14.30 2.37 28.22
CA GLY A 316 -13.69 3.69 28.39
C GLY A 316 -13.40 4.37 27.05
N GLU A 317 -12.41 5.27 27.04
CA GLU A 317 -11.99 5.95 25.81
C GLU A 317 -11.34 4.95 24.84
N PRO A 318 -11.80 4.91 23.57
CA PRO A 318 -11.24 4.01 22.56
C PRO A 318 -9.74 4.25 22.39
N THR A 319 -8.95 3.27 22.80
CA THR A 319 -7.50 3.38 22.84
C THR A 319 -6.88 2.28 21.99
N PHE A 320 -6.08 2.67 21.00
CA PHE A 320 -5.31 1.72 20.20
C PHE A 320 -4.08 1.25 20.97
N LEU A 321 -3.97 -0.07 21.13
CA LEU A 321 -2.92 -0.76 21.88
C LEU A 321 -2.22 -1.80 20.99
N LYS A 322 -1.01 -2.21 21.36
CA LYS A 322 -0.25 -3.30 20.75
C LYS A 322 0.04 -4.36 21.80
N VAL A 323 -0.35 -5.59 21.52
CA VAL A 323 -0.11 -6.73 22.41
C VAL A 323 1.39 -7.08 22.36
N LYS A 324 2.02 -7.16 23.53
CA LYS A 324 3.45 -7.48 23.65
C LYS A 324 3.70 -8.87 24.22
N ALA A 325 2.83 -9.32 25.12
CA ALA A 325 2.93 -10.64 25.73
C ALA A 325 1.56 -11.08 26.25
N ILE A 326 1.41 -12.38 26.50
CA ILE A 326 0.20 -13.00 27.05
C ILE A 326 0.64 -13.86 28.22
N ASP A 327 -0.04 -13.70 29.35
CA ASP A 327 0.18 -14.56 30.52
C ASP A 327 -1.06 -15.44 30.72
N PHE A 328 -0.87 -16.75 30.62
CA PHE A 328 -1.93 -17.75 30.79
C PHE A 328 -2.11 -18.19 32.24
N ASN A 329 -1.18 -17.84 33.12
CA ASN A 329 -1.21 -18.19 34.54
C ASN A 329 -1.92 -17.10 35.35
N ILE A 330 -1.88 -15.84 34.89
CA ILE A 330 -2.70 -14.76 35.45
C ILE A 330 -4.04 -14.73 34.73
N LEU A 331 -5.11 -14.87 35.51
CA LEU A 331 -6.48 -14.81 35.02
C LEU A 331 -7.14 -13.50 35.42
N ALA A 332 -8.26 -13.16 34.79
CA ALA A 332 -9.03 -11.98 35.15
C ALA A 332 -9.54 -12.00 36.62
N SER A 333 -9.67 -13.18 37.22
CA SER A 333 -9.96 -13.35 38.66
C SER A 333 -8.78 -13.05 39.59
N SER A 334 -7.57 -12.81 39.07
CA SER A 334 -6.41 -12.46 39.88
C SER A 334 -6.49 -11.01 40.38
N PRO A 335 -5.91 -10.67 41.55
CA PRO A 335 -5.85 -9.29 42.04
C PRO A 335 -5.16 -8.33 41.06
N THR A 336 -5.68 -7.12 40.94
CA THR A 336 -5.18 -6.07 40.03
C THR A 336 -3.83 -5.49 40.48
N MET A 337 -3.54 -5.55 41.78
CA MET A 337 -2.38 -4.92 42.40
C MET A 337 -2.31 -3.40 42.11
N PHE A 338 -3.47 -2.75 41.93
CA PHE A 338 -3.53 -1.30 41.75
C PHE A 338 -3.23 -0.57 43.07
N LYS A 339 -2.51 0.55 43.01
CA LYS A 339 -2.09 1.32 44.22
C LYS A 339 -3.27 1.72 45.12
N THR A 340 -4.43 1.99 44.54
CA THR A 340 -5.62 2.45 45.26
C THR A 340 -6.43 1.32 45.87
N ASN A 341 -6.38 0.11 45.28
CA ASN A 341 -7.08 -1.07 45.78
C ASN A 341 -6.37 -2.35 45.29
N PRO A 342 -5.35 -2.83 46.02
CA PRO A 342 -4.49 -3.92 45.53
C PRO A 342 -5.19 -5.27 45.42
N GLU A 343 -6.17 -5.53 46.29
CA GLU A 343 -6.88 -6.81 46.39
C GLU A 343 -8.06 -6.92 45.42
N GLU A 344 -8.55 -5.80 44.87
CA GLU A 344 -9.62 -5.80 43.86
C GLU A 344 -9.18 -6.60 42.63
N THR A 345 -9.99 -7.57 42.21
CA THR A 345 -9.76 -8.36 41.01
C THR A 345 -10.05 -7.57 39.73
N PHE A 346 -9.55 -8.00 38.58
CA PHE A 346 -9.87 -7.30 37.32
C PHE A 346 -11.38 -7.36 37.03
N VAL A 347 -12.04 -8.46 37.38
CA VAL A 347 -13.50 -8.60 37.22
C VAL A 347 -14.25 -7.54 38.02
N GLU A 348 -13.91 -7.37 39.31
CA GLU A 348 -14.52 -6.37 40.19
C GLU A 348 -14.23 -4.93 39.72
N TYR A 349 -12.99 -4.65 39.31
CA TYR A 349 -12.62 -3.33 38.80
C TYR A 349 -13.44 -2.95 37.55
N PHE A 350 -13.53 -3.85 36.56
CA PHE A 350 -14.29 -3.59 35.34
C PHE A 350 -15.80 -3.49 35.59
N LYS A 351 -16.33 -4.27 36.55
CA LYS A 351 -17.72 -4.18 36.98
C LYS A 351 -18.00 -2.85 37.71
N ARG A 352 -17.14 -2.43 38.63
CA ARG A 352 -17.32 -1.18 39.38
C ARG A 352 -17.16 0.07 38.51
N LYS A 353 -16.16 0.09 37.62
CA LYS A 353 -15.82 1.29 36.84
C LYS A 353 -16.65 1.44 35.56
N TYR A 354 -16.98 0.34 34.90
CA TYR A 354 -17.62 0.35 33.58
C TYR A 354 -18.92 -0.45 33.52
N ASP A 355 -19.38 -1.01 34.64
CA ASP A 355 -20.51 -1.96 34.70
C ASP A 355 -20.35 -3.19 33.79
N ALA A 356 -19.10 -3.54 33.45
CA ALA A 356 -18.78 -4.58 32.50
C ALA A 356 -18.67 -5.97 33.15
N ILE A 357 -19.13 -7.00 32.45
CA ILE A 357 -18.96 -8.41 32.85
C ILE A 357 -17.76 -8.98 32.08
N ILE A 358 -16.75 -9.43 32.81
CA ILE A 358 -15.53 -10.05 32.28
C ILE A 358 -15.51 -11.52 32.71
N ASP A 359 -15.21 -12.43 31.79
CA ASP A 359 -15.05 -13.85 32.12
C ASP A 359 -13.80 -14.04 33.03
N PRO A 360 -13.98 -14.57 34.26
CA PRO A 360 -12.89 -14.70 35.23
C PRO A 360 -11.79 -15.67 34.80
N THR A 361 -12.08 -16.57 33.85
CA THR A 361 -11.17 -17.63 33.42
C THR A 361 -10.24 -17.22 32.27
N LEU A 362 -10.39 -16.01 31.74
CA LEU A 362 -9.60 -15.54 30.61
C LEU A 362 -8.19 -15.09 31.01
N PRO A 363 -7.19 -15.31 30.13
CA PRO A 363 -5.82 -14.88 30.37
C PRO A 363 -5.66 -13.36 30.24
N MET A 364 -4.55 -12.85 30.79
CA MET A 364 -4.20 -11.44 30.73
C MET A 364 -3.27 -11.12 29.56
N LEU A 365 -3.62 -10.09 28.79
CA LEU A 365 -2.84 -9.57 27.68
C LEU A 365 -2.08 -8.31 28.13
N TYR A 366 -0.76 -8.34 28.01
CA TYR A 366 0.09 -7.19 28.31
C TYR A 366 0.27 -6.34 27.07
N CYS A 367 -0.29 -5.13 27.11
CA CYS A 367 -0.35 -4.23 25.98
C CYS A 367 0.41 -2.92 26.25
N VAL A 368 0.91 -2.29 25.19
CA VAL A 368 1.40 -0.91 25.18
C VAL A 368 0.53 -0.09 24.23
N PHE A 369 0.58 1.24 24.24
CA PHE A 369 -0.13 2.01 23.21
C PHE A 369 0.42 1.67 21.81
N ALA A 370 -0.48 1.51 20.83
CA ALA A 370 -0.11 1.26 19.43
C ALA A 370 0.46 2.53 18.80
N ASP A 371 -0.16 3.64 19.15
CA ASP A 371 0.38 4.96 18.91
C ASP A 371 1.71 5.10 19.64
N ARG A 372 2.78 5.19 18.85
CA ARG A 372 4.12 5.40 19.38
C ARG A 372 4.23 6.73 20.10
N THR A 373 3.26 7.65 19.93
CA THR A 373 3.14 8.94 20.60
C THR A 373 2.67 8.84 22.07
N LYS A 374 2.02 7.74 22.48
CA LYS A 374 1.52 7.55 23.85
C LYS A 374 2.51 6.71 24.68
N MET A 375 2.54 6.91 26.01
CA MET A 375 3.54 6.28 26.90
C MET A 375 3.58 4.75 26.80
N SER A 376 4.75 4.15 26.55
CA SER A 376 4.91 2.70 26.35
C SER A 376 4.97 1.87 27.66
N ARG A 377 4.12 2.15 28.65
CA ARG A 377 3.99 1.28 29.83
C ARG A 377 3.27 -0.01 29.43
N ARG A 378 3.81 -1.18 29.81
CA ARG A 378 3.11 -2.46 29.68
C ARG A 378 1.98 -2.52 30.71
N MET A 379 0.75 -2.54 30.22
CA MET A 379 -0.46 -2.54 31.02
C MET A 379 -1.21 -3.87 30.82
N PRO A 380 -1.69 -4.51 31.90
CA PRO A 380 -2.45 -5.74 31.81
C PRO A 380 -3.92 -5.46 31.44
N TYR A 381 -4.45 -6.22 30.49
CA TYR A 381 -5.86 -6.16 30.07
C TYR A 381 -6.46 -7.56 29.99
N PRO A 382 -7.66 -7.80 30.55
CA PRO A 382 -8.39 -9.04 30.30
C PRO A 382 -8.71 -9.20 28.81
N ALA A 383 -8.64 -10.42 28.28
CA ALA A 383 -8.89 -10.65 26.85
C ALA A 383 -10.28 -10.17 26.36
N ASP A 384 -11.30 -10.21 27.22
CA ASP A 384 -12.67 -9.73 26.92
C ASP A 384 -12.78 -8.20 26.80
N SER A 385 -11.78 -7.46 27.30
CA SER A 385 -11.76 -5.99 27.28
C SER A 385 -11.13 -5.40 26.01
N LEU A 386 -10.71 -6.25 25.08
CA LEU A 386 -9.96 -5.87 23.88
C LEU A 386 -10.62 -6.39 22.60
N LEU A 387 -10.69 -5.52 21.60
CA LEU A 387 -11.10 -5.82 20.23
C LEU A 387 -9.88 -6.06 19.35
N LEU A 388 -9.98 -7.04 18.46
CA LEU A 388 -8.98 -7.24 17.42
C LEU A 388 -9.03 -6.08 16.42
N ASN A 389 -7.88 -5.61 15.95
CA ASN A 389 -7.82 -4.73 14.77
C ASN A 389 -7.45 -5.51 13.50
N LYS A 390 -7.35 -6.84 13.59
CA LYS A 390 -7.12 -7.73 12.45
C LYS A 390 -8.47 -8.22 11.92
N LEU A 391 -8.77 -7.85 10.69
CA LEU A 391 -9.98 -8.28 10.00
C LEU A 391 -9.82 -9.72 9.48
N ASN A 392 -10.89 -10.50 9.56
CA ASN A 392 -10.92 -11.85 8.98
C ASN A 392 -11.10 -11.78 7.44
N GLU A 393 -10.92 -12.91 6.73
CA GLU A 393 -11.01 -12.94 5.27
C GLU A 393 -12.38 -12.50 4.73
N ALA A 394 -13.47 -12.87 5.42
CA ALA A 394 -14.82 -12.48 5.03
C ALA A 394 -15.01 -10.95 5.14
N GLN A 395 -14.50 -10.33 6.20
CA GLN A 395 -14.52 -8.88 6.38
C GLN A 395 -13.62 -8.17 5.35
N LEU A 396 -12.39 -8.66 5.15
CA LEU A 396 -11.46 -8.13 4.15
C LEU A 396 -12.06 -8.11 2.75
N SER A 397 -12.86 -9.12 2.40
CA SER A 397 -13.54 -9.20 1.09
C SER A 397 -14.55 -8.07 0.85
N LYS A 398 -15.11 -7.46 1.92
CA LYS A 398 -16.11 -6.39 1.84
C LYS A 398 -15.49 -4.99 1.77
N LEU A 399 -14.25 -4.82 2.25
CA LEU A 399 -13.58 -3.52 2.34
C LEU A 399 -13.49 -2.74 1.02
N PRO A 400 -13.17 -3.37 -0.14
CA PRO A 400 -13.05 -2.61 -1.37
C PRO A 400 -14.31 -1.84 -1.72
N ILE A 401 -15.49 -2.38 -1.41
CA ILE A 401 -16.76 -1.70 -1.64
C ILE A 401 -16.98 -0.62 -0.57
N LEU A 402 -16.81 -0.97 0.70
CA LEU A 402 -17.15 -0.10 1.84
C LEU A 402 -16.22 1.11 2.00
N CYS A 403 -14.94 0.97 1.67
CA CYS A 403 -13.92 2.01 1.85
C CYS A 403 -13.69 2.84 0.58
N SER A 404 -14.38 2.53 -0.52
CA SER A 404 -14.23 3.27 -1.78
C SER A 404 -15.00 4.57 -1.74
N ILE A 405 -14.26 5.68 -1.86
CA ILE A 405 -14.81 7.04 -1.97
C ILE A 405 -14.57 7.52 -3.40
N TYR A 406 -15.64 7.91 -4.10
CA TYR A 406 -15.61 8.41 -5.48
C TYR A 406 -15.16 9.88 -5.54
N PRO A 407 -14.68 10.37 -6.68
CA PRO A 407 -14.11 11.72 -6.81
C PRO A 407 -15.02 12.86 -6.32
N ASN A 408 -16.27 12.91 -6.78
CA ASN A 408 -17.23 13.92 -6.33
C ASN A 408 -17.45 13.92 -4.81
N GLU A 409 -17.64 12.73 -4.25
CA GLU A 409 -17.85 12.56 -2.82
C GLU A 409 -16.59 12.87 -2.01
N ARG A 410 -15.42 12.48 -2.52
CA ARG A 410 -14.13 12.79 -1.91
C ARG A 410 -13.93 14.30 -1.80
N ILE A 411 -14.17 15.02 -2.89
CA ILE A 411 -14.04 16.49 -2.91
C ILE A 411 -14.99 17.13 -1.90
N LYS A 412 -16.24 16.68 -1.81
CA LYS A 412 -17.20 17.17 -0.80
C LYS A 412 -16.70 16.92 0.62
N ARG A 413 -16.20 15.72 0.93
CA ARG A 413 -15.66 15.36 2.25
C ARG A 413 -14.41 16.15 2.61
N ILE A 414 -13.51 16.37 1.64
CA ILE A 414 -12.31 17.19 1.86
C ILE A 414 -12.71 18.64 2.19
N LYS A 415 -13.65 19.24 1.45
CA LYS A 415 -14.16 20.58 1.77
C LYS A 415 -14.74 20.65 3.17
N ALA A 416 -15.64 19.72 3.50
CA ALA A 416 -16.27 19.66 4.82
C ALA A 416 -15.26 19.44 5.96
N ALA A 417 -14.23 18.62 5.73
CA ALA A 417 -13.15 18.42 6.68
C ALA A 417 -12.33 19.71 6.89
N LEU A 418 -11.96 20.40 5.81
CA LEU A 418 -11.23 21.66 5.89
C LEU A 418 -12.04 22.74 6.62
N GLU A 419 -13.32 22.89 6.28
CA GLU A 419 -14.23 23.84 6.95
C GLU A 419 -14.34 23.54 8.44
N ARG A 420 -14.48 22.27 8.83
CA ARG A 420 -14.50 21.85 10.24
C ARG A 420 -13.20 22.17 10.96
N VAL A 421 -12.05 21.94 10.30
CA VAL A 421 -10.73 22.23 10.88
C VAL A 421 -10.54 23.73 11.09
N LEU A 422 -10.89 24.54 10.09
CA LEU A 422 -10.75 26.00 10.15
C LEU A 422 -11.78 26.67 11.08
N ALA A 423 -12.87 25.98 11.43
CA ALA A 423 -13.84 26.45 12.42
C ALA A 423 -13.43 26.17 13.88
N SER A 424 -12.38 25.38 14.11
CA SER A 424 -11.91 25.04 15.46
C SER A 424 -11.25 26.24 16.16
N PRO A 425 -11.69 26.63 17.38
CA PRO A 425 -11.05 27.74 18.12
C PRO A 425 -9.56 27.52 18.38
N LEU A 426 -9.16 26.27 18.70
CA LEU A 426 -7.75 25.92 18.88
C LEU A 426 -6.97 26.07 17.57
N MET A 427 -7.51 25.59 16.44
CA MET A 427 -6.84 25.71 15.14
C MET A 427 -6.65 27.17 14.75
N ILE A 428 -7.69 28.01 14.90
CA ILE A 428 -7.62 29.44 14.61
C ILE A 428 -6.49 30.09 15.44
N THR A 429 -6.44 29.78 16.74
CA THR A 429 -5.40 30.29 17.64
C THR A 429 -4.00 29.83 17.19
N VAL A 430 -3.82 28.55 16.88
CA VAL A 430 -2.53 27.99 16.45
C VAL A 430 -2.07 28.61 15.14
N LEU A 431 -2.93 28.69 14.14
CA LEU A 431 -2.60 29.29 12.84
C LEU A 431 -2.21 30.77 12.99
N GLN A 432 -2.93 31.54 13.81
CA GLN A 432 -2.63 32.93 14.08
C GLN A 432 -1.28 33.10 14.80
N GLN A 433 -1.03 32.30 15.83
CA GLN A 433 0.17 32.43 16.68
C GLN A 433 1.45 31.98 15.99
N TYR A 434 1.36 30.99 15.09
CA TYR A 434 2.50 30.52 14.30
C TYR A 434 2.62 31.21 12.91
N GLY A 435 1.74 32.16 12.59
CA GLY A 435 1.77 32.91 11.33
C GLY A 435 1.51 32.05 10.08
N VAL A 436 0.65 31.03 10.19
CA VAL A 436 0.29 30.13 9.08
C VAL A 436 -1.09 30.49 8.55
N ARG A 437 -1.22 30.73 7.25
CA ARG A 437 -2.53 30.98 6.61
C ARG A 437 -2.84 29.89 5.59
N ILE A 438 -4.04 29.31 5.66
CA ILE A 438 -4.51 28.29 4.72
C ILE A 438 -5.60 28.89 3.83
N GLN A 439 -5.45 28.78 2.50
CA GLN A 439 -6.44 29.24 1.54
C GLN A 439 -7.43 28.11 1.21
N PRO A 440 -8.75 28.32 1.30
CA PRO A 440 -9.74 27.25 1.16
C PRO A 440 -10.05 26.85 -0.29
N GLN A 441 -9.35 27.41 -1.28
CA GLN A 441 -9.53 27.06 -2.69
C GLN A 441 -8.59 25.91 -3.10
N PHE A 442 -9.12 24.94 -3.85
CA PHE A 442 -8.30 23.88 -4.41
C PHE A 442 -7.31 24.42 -5.43
N VAL A 443 -6.10 23.85 -5.42
CA VAL A 443 -5.13 24.06 -6.49
C VAL A 443 -5.62 23.35 -7.74
N LYS A 444 -5.84 24.13 -8.80
CA LYS A 444 -6.20 23.62 -10.13
C LYS A 444 -4.96 23.28 -10.93
N VAL A 445 -5.00 22.17 -11.65
CA VAL A 445 -3.90 21.67 -12.49
C VAL A 445 -4.42 21.47 -13.91
N SER A 446 -3.55 21.62 -14.89
CA SER A 446 -3.83 21.23 -16.27
C SER A 446 -2.96 20.06 -16.70
N GLY A 447 -3.52 19.12 -17.44
CA GLY A 447 -2.79 18.00 -18.04
C GLY A 447 -3.19 17.75 -19.48
N ARG A 448 -2.64 16.71 -20.07
CA ARG A 448 -2.97 16.22 -21.42
C ARG A 448 -3.36 14.76 -21.35
N VAL A 449 -4.15 14.30 -22.31
CA VAL A 449 -4.50 12.88 -22.42
C VAL A 449 -3.66 12.24 -23.51
N LEU A 450 -2.83 11.25 -23.14
CA LEU A 450 -2.04 10.49 -24.10
C LEU A 450 -2.98 9.57 -24.92
N PRO A 451 -2.81 9.50 -26.26
CA PRO A 451 -3.52 8.53 -27.08
C PRO A 451 -3.25 7.10 -26.62
N ALA A 452 -4.29 6.28 -26.59
CA ALA A 452 -4.16 4.87 -26.27
C ALA A 452 -3.36 4.14 -27.37
N PRO A 453 -2.45 3.20 -27.02
CA PRO A 453 -1.58 2.54 -27.98
C PRO A 453 -2.32 1.53 -28.85
N THR A 454 -1.78 1.24 -30.03
CA THR A 454 -2.13 0.01 -30.74
C THR A 454 -1.47 -1.17 -30.04
N ILE A 455 -2.24 -2.23 -29.82
CA ILE A 455 -1.72 -3.48 -29.26
C ILE A 455 -1.67 -4.55 -30.34
N TYR A 456 -0.56 -5.27 -30.40
CA TYR A 456 -0.28 -6.27 -31.42
C TYR A 456 -0.37 -7.67 -30.82
N VAL A 457 -1.16 -8.54 -31.45
CA VAL A 457 -1.36 -9.94 -31.07
C VAL A 457 -0.66 -10.82 -32.10
N PRO A 458 0.27 -11.71 -31.71
CA PRO A 458 0.90 -12.64 -32.64
C PRO A 458 -0.14 -13.50 -33.37
N SER A 459 -0.06 -13.58 -34.70
CA SER A 459 -0.93 -14.42 -35.54
C SER A 459 -0.13 -15.35 -36.48
N GLY A 460 1.16 -15.53 -36.20
CA GLY A 460 2.07 -16.36 -36.99
C GLY A 460 3.49 -15.78 -37.09
N PRO A 461 4.34 -16.36 -37.95
CA PRO A 461 5.70 -15.86 -38.19
C PRO A 461 5.69 -14.43 -38.73
N ASN A 462 6.21 -13.48 -37.94
CA ASN A 462 6.24 -12.04 -38.27
C ASN A 462 4.87 -11.41 -38.58
N MET A 463 3.77 -12.06 -38.21
CA MET A 463 2.41 -11.54 -38.41
C MET A 463 1.79 -11.13 -37.07
N PHE A 464 1.13 -9.98 -37.07
CA PHE A 464 0.43 -9.47 -35.91
C PHE A 464 -0.94 -8.92 -36.30
N ASN A 465 -1.96 -9.32 -35.57
CA ASN A 465 -3.26 -8.67 -35.59
C ASN A 465 -3.22 -7.44 -34.70
N GLN A 466 -4.03 -6.42 -35.01
CA GLN A 466 -4.06 -5.17 -34.28
C GLN A 466 -5.32 -5.04 -33.44
N ILE A 467 -5.16 -4.59 -32.20
CA ILE A 467 -6.23 -4.16 -31.31
C ILE A 467 -6.07 -2.65 -31.12
N ASN A 468 -7.02 -1.89 -31.65
CA ASN A 468 -7.09 -0.45 -31.43
C ASN A 468 -7.71 -0.15 -30.05
N THR A 469 -6.86 0.07 -29.04
CA THR A 469 -7.34 0.22 -27.66
C THR A 469 -8.22 1.44 -27.42
N ALA A 470 -8.22 2.43 -28.32
CA ALA A 470 -9.13 3.57 -28.24
C ALA A 470 -10.60 3.19 -28.56
N GLU A 471 -10.81 2.17 -29.39
CA GLU A 471 -12.14 1.77 -29.89
C GLU A 471 -12.76 0.64 -29.06
N TYR A 472 -11.95 -0.17 -28.36
CA TYR A 472 -12.44 -1.33 -27.61
C TYR A 472 -12.68 -1.05 -26.12
N THR A 473 -13.86 -1.45 -25.62
CA THR A 473 -14.24 -1.28 -24.21
C THR A 473 -13.80 -2.46 -23.34
N GLY A 474 -12.65 -2.30 -22.68
CA GLY A 474 -12.22 -3.18 -21.59
C GLY A 474 -11.89 -4.61 -21.99
N GLN A 475 -11.94 -5.52 -21.01
CA GLN A 475 -11.38 -6.88 -21.15
C GLN A 475 -12.07 -7.73 -22.21
N ALA A 476 -13.39 -7.56 -22.44
CA ALA A 476 -14.14 -8.38 -23.38
C ALA A 476 -13.71 -8.11 -24.84
N GLY A 477 -13.57 -6.83 -25.21
CA GLY A 477 -13.08 -6.45 -26.54
C GLY A 477 -11.64 -6.91 -26.78
N PHE A 478 -10.78 -6.76 -25.78
CA PHE A 478 -9.40 -7.23 -25.86
C PHE A 478 -9.33 -8.76 -25.99
N ALA A 479 -10.15 -9.50 -25.25
CA ALA A 479 -10.22 -10.97 -25.35
C ALA A 479 -10.68 -11.45 -26.74
N LEU A 480 -11.59 -10.72 -27.41
CA LEU A 480 -11.95 -11.00 -28.81
C LEU A 480 -10.74 -10.85 -29.74
N GLY A 481 -9.90 -9.83 -29.51
CA GLY A 481 -8.65 -9.64 -30.25
C GLY A 481 -7.63 -10.77 -30.08
N LEU A 482 -7.77 -11.60 -29.04
CA LEU A 482 -6.91 -12.78 -28.79
C LEU A 482 -7.44 -14.07 -29.43
N LYS A 483 -8.58 -14.03 -30.16
CA LYS A 483 -9.21 -15.22 -30.75
C LYS A 483 -8.30 -16.00 -31.69
N ASP A 484 -7.50 -15.25 -32.46
CA ASP A 484 -6.59 -15.75 -33.49
C ASP A 484 -5.12 -15.71 -33.03
N LEU A 485 -4.91 -15.67 -31.69
CA LEU A 485 -3.58 -15.75 -31.10
C LEU A 485 -2.87 -17.02 -31.60
N GLN A 486 -1.72 -16.83 -32.21
CA GLN A 486 -0.82 -17.90 -32.60
C GLN A 486 0.62 -17.37 -32.54
N HIS A 487 1.42 -17.91 -31.62
CA HIS A 487 2.81 -17.52 -31.50
C HIS A 487 3.63 -17.99 -32.71
N PRO A 488 4.70 -17.27 -33.10
CA PRO A 488 5.64 -17.76 -34.08
C PRO A 488 6.34 -19.03 -33.59
N SER A 489 6.68 -19.93 -34.50
CA SER A 489 7.46 -21.12 -34.18
C SER A 489 8.84 -20.72 -33.65
N GLN A 490 9.21 -21.24 -32.49
CA GLN A 490 10.49 -20.97 -31.84
C GLN A 490 11.03 -22.24 -31.16
N PRO A 491 12.36 -22.34 -30.92
CA PRO A 491 12.94 -23.48 -30.23
C PRO A 491 12.33 -23.68 -28.84
N CYS A 492 11.97 -24.92 -28.52
CA CYS A 492 11.48 -25.28 -27.20
C CYS A 492 12.66 -25.44 -26.24
N GLU A 493 12.80 -24.54 -25.26
CA GLU A 493 13.85 -24.63 -24.23
C GLU A 493 13.56 -25.71 -23.17
N PHE A 494 12.31 -26.18 -23.11
CA PHE A 494 11.85 -27.19 -22.16
C PHE A 494 11.91 -28.59 -22.78
N LYS A 495 12.50 -29.54 -22.05
CA LYS A 495 12.59 -30.95 -22.46
C LYS A 495 11.37 -31.74 -22.02
N THR A 496 10.75 -31.35 -20.91
CA THR A 496 9.68 -32.11 -20.27
C THR A 496 8.55 -31.19 -19.83
N LEU A 497 7.30 -31.56 -20.14
CA LEU A 497 6.09 -30.96 -19.60
C LEU A 497 5.36 -31.99 -18.72
N LEU A 498 5.39 -31.80 -17.41
CA LEU A 498 4.64 -32.60 -16.45
C LEU A 498 3.26 -31.98 -16.25
N MET A 499 2.19 -32.74 -16.46
CA MET A 499 0.84 -32.19 -16.41
C MET A 499 -0.12 -33.11 -15.65
N ASP A 500 -0.82 -32.53 -14.68
CA ASP A 500 -1.92 -33.19 -13.99
C ASP A 500 -3.05 -33.51 -14.97
N GLU A 501 -3.67 -34.68 -14.81
CA GLU A 501 -4.81 -35.14 -15.63
C GLU A 501 -5.95 -34.14 -15.66
N TYR A 502 -6.12 -33.38 -14.57
CA TYR A 502 -7.04 -32.26 -14.48
C TYR A 502 -6.96 -31.29 -15.67
N PHE A 503 -5.75 -30.89 -16.08
CA PHE A 503 -5.56 -29.96 -17.19
C PHE A 503 -5.81 -30.58 -18.55
N MET A 504 -5.55 -31.88 -18.68
CA MET A 504 -5.84 -32.64 -19.89
C MET A 504 -7.35 -32.71 -20.13
N HIS A 505 -8.13 -33.05 -19.10
CA HIS A 505 -9.59 -33.04 -19.17
C HIS A 505 -10.18 -31.65 -19.40
N GLY A 506 -9.51 -30.59 -18.93
CA GLY A 506 -9.88 -29.20 -19.20
C GLY A 506 -9.48 -28.67 -20.57
N ASN A 507 -9.07 -29.54 -21.50
CA ASN A 507 -8.73 -29.21 -22.89
C ASN A 507 -7.57 -28.20 -23.05
N ILE A 508 -6.66 -28.12 -22.06
CA ILE A 508 -5.50 -27.20 -22.14
C ILE A 508 -4.54 -27.64 -23.25
N THR A 509 -4.41 -28.94 -23.50
CA THR A 509 -3.59 -29.49 -24.58
C THR A 509 -3.96 -28.94 -25.95
N HIS A 510 -5.25 -28.84 -26.25
CA HIS A 510 -5.74 -28.20 -27.47
C HIS A 510 -5.31 -26.74 -27.56
N TRP A 511 -5.44 -25.97 -26.47
CA TRP A 511 -5.07 -24.55 -26.48
C TRP A 511 -3.56 -24.33 -26.58
N LEU A 512 -2.73 -25.17 -25.94
CA LEU A 512 -1.28 -25.12 -26.08
C LEU A 512 -0.86 -25.29 -27.56
N GLN A 513 -1.50 -26.24 -28.25
CA GLN A 513 -1.28 -26.46 -29.69
C GLN A 513 -1.81 -25.29 -30.53
N LYS A 514 -3.06 -24.86 -30.28
CA LYS A 514 -3.69 -23.76 -31.04
C LYS A 514 -2.88 -22.47 -30.96
N TYR A 515 -2.43 -22.09 -29.77
CA TYR A 515 -1.65 -20.88 -29.57
C TYR A 515 -0.17 -21.05 -29.94
N ASN A 516 0.27 -22.24 -30.36
CA ASN A 516 1.66 -22.56 -30.67
C ASN A 516 2.61 -22.26 -29.49
N VAL A 517 2.22 -22.68 -28.29
CA VAL A 517 3.04 -22.52 -27.09
C VAL A 517 4.25 -23.44 -27.18
N ALA A 518 5.45 -22.90 -27.03
CA ALA A 518 6.72 -23.62 -27.20
C ALA A 518 7.03 -24.52 -25.99
N LEU A 519 6.18 -25.53 -25.78
CA LEU A 519 6.34 -26.59 -24.79
C LEU A 519 6.22 -27.96 -25.47
N PRO A 520 6.90 -28.99 -24.95
CA PRO A 520 6.78 -30.33 -25.50
C PRO A 520 5.41 -30.93 -25.17
N SER A 521 5.08 -32.05 -25.82
CA SER A 521 3.88 -32.83 -25.49
C SER A 521 3.85 -33.19 -23.99
N PRO A 522 2.68 -33.09 -23.33
CA PRO A 522 2.60 -33.31 -21.89
C PRO A 522 2.71 -34.79 -21.51
N ARG A 523 3.41 -35.04 -20.41
CA ARG A 523 3.45 -36.33 -19.72
C ARG A 523 2.50 -36.29 -18.51
N LYS A 524 1.47 -37.15 -18.54
CA LYS A 524 0.51 -37.29 -17.44
C LYS A 524 1.26 -37.65 -16.16
N THR A 525 1.10 -36.83 -15.12
CA THR A 525 1.84 -36.97 -13.85
C THR A 525 0.91 -36.68 -12.67
N SER A 526 0.98 -37.50 -11.62
CA SER A 526 0.26 -37.27 -10.37
C SER A 526 1.17 -36.52 -9.39
N PHE A 527 0.65 -35.47 -8.75
CA PHE A 527 1.44 -34.65 -7.81
C PHE A 527 1.09 -34.92 -6.34
N ASP A 528 0.16 -35.84 -6.09
CA ASP A 528 -0.49 -36.06 -4.78
C ASP A 528 0.25 -37.05 -3.86
N SER A 529 1.18 -37.86 -4.37
CA SER A 529 1.86 -38.88 -3.56
C SER A 529 3.18 -38.38 -2.96
N ALA A 530 3.38 -38.56 -1.65
CA ALA A 530 4.68 -38.35 -0.99
C ALA A 530 5.78 -39.27 -1.56
N ALA A 531 5.39 -40.34 -2.27
CA ALA A 531 6.26 -41.33 -2.90
C ALA A 531 6.81 -40.91 -4.27
N GLN A 532 6.17 -39.99 -5.00
CA GLN A 532 6.73 -39.49 -6.27
C GLN A 532 7.65 -38.31 -6.00
N ARG A 533 8.93 -38.63 -5.70
CA ARG A 533 10.02 -37.68 -5.88
C ARG A 533 10.05 -37.34 -7.37
N ILE A 534 9.63 -36.12 -7.71
CA ILE A 534 9.84 -35.55 -9.05
C ILE A 534 11.35 -35.54 -9.25
N THR A 535 11.85 -36.46 -10.07
CA THR A 535 13.28 -36.63 -10.36
C THR A 535 13.73 -35.68 -11.46
N GLU A 536 12.78 -35.09 -12.17
CA GLU A 536 13.02 -34.10 -13.21
C GLU A 536 13.70 -32.85 -12.63
N GLY A 537 14.71 -32.37 -13.33
CA GLY A 537 15.48 -31.19 -12.95
C GLY A 537 15.29 -30.01 -13.92
N PRO A 538 16.34 -29.20 -14.15
CA PRO A 538 16.29 -28.04 -15.03
C PRO A 538 15.78 -28.38 -16.45
N GLY A 539 14.99 -27.48 -17.04
CA GLY A 539 14.36 -27.68 -18.35
C GLY A 539 13.00 -28.37 -18.30
N THR A 540 12.37 -28.37 -17.12
CA THR A 540 11.03 -28.96 -16.90
C THR A 540 10.00 -27.87 -16.62
N PHE A 541 8.81 -28.05 -17.19
CA PHE A 541 7.62 -27.26 -16.85
C PHE A 541 6.60 -28.16 -16.16
N ALA A 542 6.01 -27.72 -15.04
CA ALA A 542 5.05 -28.50 -14.27
C ALA A 542 3.68 -27.80 -14.15
N MET A 543 2.59 -28.51 -14.39
CA MET A 543 1.22 -28.03 -14.22
C MET A 543 0.51 -28.86 -13.14
N VAL A 544 0.16 -28.23 -12.02
CA VAL A 544 -0.35 -28.92 -10.81
C VAL A 544 -1.75 -28.46 -10.42
N LYS A 545 -2.65 -29.41 -10.15
CA LYS A 545 -3.94 -29.13 -9.52
C LYS A 545 -3.74 -28.99 -8.00
N LEU A 546 -4.20 -27.88 -7.43
CA LEU A 546 -4.25 -27.70 -5.99
C LEU A 546 -5.61 -28.14 -5.45
N ARG A 547 -5.59 -28.79 -4.28
CA ARG A 547 -6.81 -29.25 -3.60
C ARG A 547 -7.51 -28.15 -2.80
N THR A 548 -6.75 -27.19 -2.27
CA THR A 548 -7.25 -26.12 -1.42
C THR A 548 -6.73 -24.75 -1.88
N LYS A 549 -7.41 -23.68 -1.46
CA LYS A 549 -6.99 -22.29 -1.70
C LYS A 549 -5.95 -21.80 -0.68
N GLU A 550 -5.49 -22.67 0.20
CA GLU A 550 -4.57 -22.31 1.28
C GLU A 550 -3.18 -21.96 0.74
N ALA A 551 -2.61 -20.88 1.27
CA ALA A 551 -1.29 -20.40 0.86
C ALA A 551 -0.17 -21.42 1.12
N GLY A 552 -0.29 -22.24 2.17
CA GLY A 552 0.73 -23.23 2.55
C GLY A 552 0.96 -24.28 1.46
N ALA A 553 -0.11 -24.86 0.90
CA ALA A 553 -0.01 -25.84 -0.18
C ALA A 553 0.61 -25.24 -1.44
N TYR A 554 0.18 -24.05 -1.84
CA TYR A 554 0.74 -23.32 -2.99
C TYR A 554 2.25 -23.03 -2.79
N ASN A 555 2.62 -22.52 -1.62
CA ASN A 555 4.00 -22.15 -1.30
C ASN A 555 4.92 -23.38 -1.31
N ASN A 556 4.49 -24.51 -0.74
CA ASN A 556 5.28 -25.75 -0.72
C ASN A 556 5.64 -26.21 -2.15
N PHE A 557 4.64 -26.32 -3.04
CA PHE A 557 4.91 -26.71 -4.43
C PHE A 557 5.80 -25.67 -5.13
N LYS A 558 5.54 -24.37 -4.94
CA LYS A 558 6.31 -23.32 -5.61
C LYS A 558 7.77 -23.33 -5.19
N GLU A 559 8.02 -23.49 -3.90
CA GLU A 559 9.34 -23.54 -3.31
C GLU A 559 10.12 -24.78 -3.77
N ARG A 560 9.47 -25.96 -3.75
CA ARG A 560 10.08 -27.21 -4.25
C ARG A 560 10.46 -27.11 -5.72
N PHE A 561 9.56 -26.60 -6.57
CA PHE A 561 9.82 -26.46 -8.00
C PHE A 561 10.88 -25.43 -8.32
N ALA A 562 10.83 -24.26 -7.69
CA ALA A 562 11.82 -23.22 -7.90
C ALA A 562 13.23 -23.71 -7.52
N ARG A 563 13.38 -24.46 -6.42
CA ARG A 563 14.68 -25.07 -6.06
C ARG A 563 15.18 -26.07 -7.09
N GLY A 564 14.28 -26.82 -7.72
CA GLY A 564 14.60 -27.75 -8.81
C GLY A 564 14.86 -27.08 -10.17
N SER A 565 14.83 -25.74 -10.26
CA SER A 565 14.83 -25.00 -11.54
C SER A 565 13.67 -25.37 -12.47
N ILE A 566 12.49 -25.63 -11.89
CA ILE A 566 11.27 -26.04 -12.60
C ILE A 566 10.30 -24.86 -12.64
N VAL A 567 9.87 -24.48 -13.85
CA VAL A 567 8.81 -23.49 -14.03
C VAL A 567 7.46 -24.15 -13.80
N SER A 568 6.53 -23.47 -13.13
CA SER A 568 5.26 -24.10 -12.72
C SER A 568 4.01 -23.24 -12.91
N GLN A 569 2.93 -23.92 -13.27
CA GLN A 569 1.56 -23.43 -13.30
C GLN A 569 0.72 -24.20 -12.29
N MET A 570 -0.16 -23.50 -11.57
CA MET A 570 -1.05 -24.11 -10.59
C MET A 570 -2.48 -23.64 -10.81
N ALA A 571 -3.46 -24.48 -10.51
CA ALA A 571 -4.87 -24.14 -10.55
C ALA A 571 -5.63 -24.82 -9.42
N VAL A 572 -6.60 -24.11 -8.83
CA VAL A 572 -7.49 -24.59 -7.76
C VAL A 572 -8.97 -24.47 -8.14
N VAL A 573 -9.26 -23.76 -9.24
CA VAL A 573 -10.62 -23.47 -9.72
C VAL A 573 -10.92 -24.33 -10.93
N ASP A 574 -12.20 -24.69 -11.12
CA ASP A 574 -12.67 -25.50 -12.24
C ASP A 574 -12.33 -24.90 -13.61
N LEU A 575 -11.93 -25.77 -14.54
CA LEU A 575 -11.56 -25.41 -15.92
C LEU A 575 -12.79 -25.24 -16.80
N THR A 576 -13.60 -24.22 -16.50
CA THR A 576 -14.82 -23.89 -17.27
C THR A 576 -14.67 -22.61 -18.08
N ARG A 577 -15.52 -22.43 -19.10
CA ARG A 577 -15.59 -21.23 -19.94
C ARG A 577 -14.21 -20.90 -20.56
N ASN A 578 -13.68 -19.71 -20.30
CA ASN A 578 -12.42 -19.20 -20.82
C ASN A 578 -11.22 -19.45 -19.90
N VAL A 579 -11.41 -20.09 -18.73
CA VAL A 579 -10.31 -20.37 -17.79
C VAL A 579 -9.17 -21.17 -18.43
N PRO A 580 -9.42 -22.24 -19.23
CA PRO A 580 -8.35 -22.95 -19.93
C PRO A 580 -7.50 -22.04 -20.82
N GLN A 581 -8.14 -21.17 -21.62
CA GLN A 581 -7.44 -20.22 -22.50
C GLN A 581 -6.57 -19.24 -21.70
N MET A 582 -7.10 -18.69 -20.60
CA MET A 582 -6.36 -17.76 -19.74
C MET A 582 -5.14 -18.43 -19.10
N ILE A 583 -5.28 -19.70 -18.65
CA ILE A 583 -4.15 -20.48 -18.14
C ILE A 583 -3.11 -20.69 -19.24
N THR A 584 -3.53 -21.06 -20.46
CA THR A 584 -2.61 -21.24 -21.59
C THR A 584 -1.86 -19.95 -21.93
N GLN A 585 -2.53 -18.80 -21.95
CA GLN A 585 -1.90 -17.49 -22.17
C GLN A 585 -0.87 -17.18 -21.06
N GLN A 586 -1.21 -17.46 -19.79
CA GLN A 586 -0.28 -17.30 -18.68
C GLN A 586 0.93 -18.25 -18.80
N VAL A 587 0.72 -19.49 -19.25
CA VAL A 587 1.79 -20.48 -19.49
C VAL A 587 2.73 -20.00 -20.61
N ALA A 588 2.18 -19.50 -21.71
CA ALA A 588 2.97 -18.90 -22.80
C ALA A 588 3.83 -17.72 -22.29
N ALA A 589 3.22 -16.79 -21.56
CA ALA A 589 3.93 -15.67 -20.98
C ALA A 589 5.03 -16.10 -19.99
N LYS A 590 4.78 -17.15 -19.20
CA LYS A 590 5.78 -17.72 -18.27
C LYS A 590 7.05 -18.15 -18.99
N ILE A 591 6.96 -18.65 -20.21
CA ILE A 591 8.12 -19.07 -21.00
C ILE A 591 8.62 -17.97 -21.96
N GLY A 592 8.17 -16.73 -21.77
CA GLY A 592 8.61 -15.56 -22.53
C GLY A 592 7.84 -15.32 -23.84
N GLN A 593 6.80 -16.10 -24.14
CA GLN A 593 5.92 -15.85 -25.28
C GLN A 593 4.79 -14.88 -24.87
N LEU A 594 4.99 -13.58 -25.12
CA LEU A 594 3.97 -12.58 -24.82
C LEU A 594 2.79 -12.67 -25.81
N CYS A 595 1.57 -12.84 -25.29
CA CYS A 595 0.36 -12.99 -26.11
C CYS A 595 -0.10 -11.69 -26.77
N PHE A 596 0.40 -10.55 -26.30
CA PHE A 596 0.14 -9.24 -26.86
C PHE A 596 1.25 -8.28 -26.45
N VAL A 597 1.60 -7.35 -27.32
CA VAL A 597 2.73 -6.42 -27.15
C VAL A 597 2.38 -5.03 -27.67
N ALA A 598 2.98 -4.01 -27.08
CA ALA A 598 3.06 -2.70 -27.72
C ALA A 598 4.34 -2.62 -28.55
N ASP A 599 4.31 -1.88 -29.65
CA ASP A 599 5.51 -1.55 -30.42
C ASP A 599 6.26 -0.39 -29.75
N VAL A 600 7.54 -0.59 -29.41
CA VAL A 600 8.35 0.47 -28.80
C VAL A 600 8.70 1.58 -29.78
N ASP A 601 8.72 1.31 -31.08
CA ASP A 601 9.00 2.31 -32.10
C ASP A 601 7.86 3.35 -32.19
N GLU A 602 6.64 2.96 -31.82
CA GLU A 602 5.46 3.83 -31.77
C GLU A 602 5.41 4.73 -30.52
N ALA A 603 6.27 4.48 -29.51
CA ALA A 603 6.35 5.35 -28.33
C ALA A 603 6.97 6.72 -28.65
N GLY A 604 7.77 6.81 -29.72
CA GLY A 604 8.31 8.06 -30.24
C GLY A 604 9.73 7.94 -30.79
N LYS A 605 10.26 9.04 -31.34
CA LYS A 605 11.55 9.07 -32.04
C LYS A 605 12.72 8.71 -31.12
N SER A 606 12.59 8.94 -29.81
CA SER A 606 13.60 8.57 -28.83
C SER A 606 13.88 7.07 -28.75
N PHE A 607 12.92 6.22 -29.11
CA PHE A 607 13.05 4.75 -29.00
C PHE A 607 13.02 4.02 -30.35
N ALA A 608 12.73 4.74 -31.43
CA ALA A 608 12.58 4.16 -32.76
C ALA A 608 13.89 3.56 -33.31
N CYS A 609 13.77 2.41 -33.97
CA CYS A 609 14.82 1.76 -34.77
C CYS A 609 16.10 1.42 -33.99
N ARG A 610 15.99 1.15 -32.69
CA ARG A 610 17.13 0.80 -31.83
C ARG A 610 16.70 -0.18 -30.72
N PRO A 611 17.60 -1.02 -30.20
CA PRO A 611 17.28 -1.88 -29.06
C PRO A 611 17.02 -1.04 -27.81
N LEU A 612 15.98 -1.42 -27.06
CA LEU A 612 15.56 -0.77 -25.82
C LEU A 612 15.62 -1.77 -24.66
N LEU A 613 16.51 -1.53 -23.69
CA LEU A 613 16.59 -2.29 -22.45
C LEU A 613 15.77 -1.62 -21.36
N ILE A 614 14.69 -2.27 -20.92
CA ILE A 614 13.81 -1.76 -19.86
C ILE A 614 14.05 -2.58 -18.60
N VAL A 615 14.36 -1.93 -17.48
CA VAL A 615 14.59 -2.60 -16.19
C VAL A 615 13.59 -2.09 -15.14
N GLY A 616 12.99 -3.00 -14.39
CA GLY A 616 12.18 -2.74 -13.20
C GLY A 616 12.90 -3.24 -11.95
N ALA A 617 13.06 -2.39 -10.95
CA ALA A 617 13.72 -2.74 -9.68
C ALA A 617 12.85 -2.37 -8.47
N VAL A 618 12.55 -3.36 -7.63
CA VAL A 618 11.61 -3.23 -6.50
C VAL A 618 12.12 -3.98 -5.27
N VAL A 619 11.91 -3.38 -4.10
CA VAL A 619 12.00 -4.07 -2.80
C VAL A 619 10.59 -4.46 -2.35
N GLY A 620 10.36 -5.76 -2.14
CA GLY A 620 9.18 -6.27 -1.44
C GLY A 620 9.50 -6.62 0.00
N THR A 621 8.51 -6.51 0.89
CA THR A 621 8.63 -6.91 2.30
C THR A 621 7.60 -7.97 2.63
N ALA A 622 8.01 -9.07 3.26
CA ALA A 622 7.12 -10.10 3.77
C ALA A 622 7.47 -10.41 5.24
N MET A 623 6.47 -10.50 6.10
CA MET A 623 6.65 -11.01 7.47
C MET A 623 6.48 -12.52 7.46
N ASN A 624 7.45 -13.23 8.03
CA ASN A 624 7.47 -14.68 8.01
C ASN A 624 7.69 -15.23 9.42
N THR A 625 6.81 -16.10 9.87
CA THR A 625 7.00 -16.85 11.12
C THR A 625 7.94 -18.03 10.85
N MET A 626 9.10 -18.04 11.49
CA MET A 626 10.06 -19.13 11.50
C MET A 626 9.87 -19.93 12.77
N LEU A 627 9.88 -21.26 12.62
CA LEU A 627 9.74 -22.20 13.73
C LEU A 627 11.09 -22.85 13.97
N GLU A 628 11.65 -22.61 15.14
CA GLU A 628 12.80 -23.32 15.68
C GLU A 628 12.33 -24.27 16.77
N LYS A 629 13.18 -25.22 17.16
CA LYS A 629 12.79 -26.36 18.02
C LYS A 629 12.13 -25.95 19.34
N TYR A 630 12.49 -24.78 19.90
CA TYR A 630 11.96 -24.25 21.17
C TYR A 630 11.49 -22.79 21.06
N LYS A 631 11.38 -22.24 19.83
CA LYS A 631 11.16 -20.81 19.62
C LYS A 631 10.37 -20.56 18.34
N SER A 632 9.47 -19.57 18.37
CA SER A 632 8.88 -19.02 17.15
C SER A 632 9.30 -17.56 16.99
N ILE A 633 9.79 -17.21 15.81
CA ILE A 633 10.35 -15.90 15.51
C ILE A 633 9.68 -15.36 14.26
N ASN A 634 9.07 -14.18 14.33
CA ASN A 634 8.67 -13.42 13.17
C ASN A 634 9.88 -12.68 12.60
N VAL A 635 10.31 -13.09 11.41
CA VAL A 635 11.40 -12.45 10.66
C VAL A 635 10.81 -11.64 9.52
N ARG A 636 11.18 -10.37 9.42
CA ARG A 636 10.91 -9.55 8.25
C ARG A 636 11.88 -9.92 7.15
N LEU A 637 11.40 -10.45 6.03
CA LEU A 637 12.23 -10.72 4.85
C LEU A 637 12.04 -9.61 3.81
N TYR A 638 13.15 -9.12 3.31
CA TYR A 638 13.22 -8.22 2.16
C TYR A 638 13.50 -9.05 0.91
N THR A 639 12.69 -8.90 -0.13
CA THR A 639 12.88 -9.55 -1.43
C THR A 639 13.16 -8.48 -2.46
N ILE A 640 14.40 -8.39 -2.88
CA ILE A 640 14.87 -7.48 -3.92
C ILE A 640 14.63 -8.18 -5.24
N THR A 641 13.89 -7.52 -6.13
CA THR A 641 13.52 -8.09 -7.43
C THR A 641 13.95 -7.17 -8.55
N PHE A 642 14.56 -7.79 -9.56
CA PHE A 642 14.88 -7.17 -10.82
C PHE A 642 14.15 -7.91 -11.95
N VAL A 643 13.51 -7.15 -12.82
CA VAL A 643 12.89 -7.66 -14.04
C VAL A 643 13.41 -6.81 -15.18
N ALA A 644 13.90 -7.41 -16.25
CA ALA A 644 14.35 -6.73 -17.45
C ALA A 644 13.60 -7.23 -18.67
N PHE A 645 13.46 -6.36 -19.66
CA PHE A 645 12.95 -6.69 -20.98
C PHE A 645 13.86 -6.05 -22.02
N LEU A 646 14.38 -6.85 -22.95
CA LEU A 646 14.97 -6.33 -24.18
C LEU A 646 13.86 -6.24 -25.23
N ALA A 647 13.57 -5.02 -25.67
CA ALA A 647 12.59 -4.72 -26.70
C ALA A 647 13.27 -4.27 -28.00
N ASN A 648 12.78 -4.74 -29.13
CA ASN A 648 13.14 -4.26 -30.46
C ASN A 648 11.88 -4.31 -31.34
N GLY A 649 11.27 -3.15 -31.59
CA GLY A 649 9.92 -3.02 -32.13
C GLY A 649 8.89 -3.82 -31.31
N LYS A 650 8.25 -4.81 -31.93
CA LYS A 650 7.27 -5.73 -31.32
C LYS A 650 7.90 -6.95 -30.63
N SER A 651 9.21 -7.16 -30.72
CA SER A 651 9.89 -8.29 -30.07
C SER A 651 10.28 -7.93 -28.65
N TRP A 652 9.87 -8.74 -27.67
CA TRP A 652 10.14 -8.53 -26.25
C TRP A 652 10.70 -9.80 -25.63
N LYS A 653 11.88 -9.72 -25.01
CA LYS A 653 12.53 -10.85 -24.34
C LYS A 653 12.72 -10.57 -22.85
N PRO A 654 12.13 -11.37 -21.95
CA PRO A 654 12.22 -11.13 -20.52
C PRO A 654 13.52 -11.68 -19.92
N TYR A 655 13.93 -11.07 -18.80
CA TYR A 655 14.93 -11.60 -17.88
C TYR A 655 14.56 -11.19 -16.45
N CYS A 656 14.93 -11.95 -15.43
CA CYS A 656 14.62 -11.58 -14.06
C CYS A 656 15.57 -12.22 -13.04
N MET A 657 15.62 -11.61 -11.86
CA MET A 657 16.40 -12.06 -10.71
C MET A 657 15.69 -11.65 -9.42
N HIS A 658 15.89 -12.41 -8.35
CA HIS A 658 15.63 -11.90 -7.01
C HIS A 658 16.73 -12.31 -6.02
N HIS A 659 16.89 -11.51 -4.97
CA HIS A 659 17.67 -11.84 -3.79
C HIS A 659 16.87 -11.57 -2.53
N GLN A 660 16.83 -12.54 -1.62
CA GLN A 660 16.22 -12.37 -0.30
C GLN A 660 17.26 -12.03 0.75
N VAL A 661 16.96 -11.02 1.57
CA VAL A 661 17.76 -10.61 2.71
C VAL A 661 16.90 -10.61 3.98
N LYS A 662 17.50 -11.08 5.08
CA LYS A 662 16.87 -11.04 6.39
C LYS A 662 16.90 -9.61 6.95
N GLY A 663 15.75 -9.15 7.41
CA GLY A 663 15.57 -7.90 8.14
C GLY A 663 15.44 -8.16 9.64
N GLU A 664 14.55 -7.42 10.30
CA GLU A 664 14.32 -7.47 11.74
C GLU A 664 13.67 -8.79 12.19
N GLU A 665 14.08 -9.31 13.36
CA GLU A 665 13.55 -10.51 13.98
C GLU A 665 12.79 -10.17 15.27
N HIS A 666 11.63 -10.79 15.48
CA HIS A 666 10.78 -10.61 16.63
C HIS A 666 10.37 -11.97 17.20
N VAL A 667 10.82 -12.30 18.40
CA VAL A 667 10.41 -13.53 19.10
C VAL A 667 8.93 -13.45 19.48
N LEU A 668 8.15 -14.45 19.09
CA LEU A 668 6.72 -14.58 19.40
C LEU A 668 6.46 -15.55 20.55
N TYR A 669 7.27 -16.60 20.65
CA TYR A 669 7.18 -17.62 21.70
C TYR A 669 8.55 -18.24 21.94
N GLU A 670 8.87 -18.53 23.19
CA GLU A 670 10.06 -19.26 23.61
C GLU A 670 9.67 -20.16 24.79
N ASP A 671 10.09 -21.42 24.76
CA ASP A 671 9.71 -22.39 25.79
C ASP A 671 10.49 -22.14 27.09
N SER A 672 9.78 -22.16 28.23
CA SER A 672 10.34 -21.69 29.53
C SER A 672 11.51 -22.53 30.04
N ASP A 673 11.58 -23.82 29.68
CA ASP A 673 12.61 -24.75 30.16
C ASP A 673 13.95 -24.61 29.41
N ALA A 674 13.98 -23.89 28.28
CA ALA A 674 15.20 -23.61 27.51
C ALA A 674 15.70 -22.16 27.65
N ALA A 675 14.91 -21.27 28.28
CA ALA A 675 15.28 -19.87 28.50
C ALA A 675 16.42 -19.72 29.53
N SER A 676 16.59 -20.70 30.42
CA SER A 676 17.61 -20.72 31.48
C SER A 676 19.02 -21.07 30.99
N SER A 677 19.20 -21.53 29.75
CA SER A 677 20.50 -21.94 29.19
C SER A 677 21.10 -21.00 28.15
N HIS A 678 20.39 -19.92 27.77
CA HIS A 678 20.85 -18.96 26.75
C HIS A 678 20.85 -17.48 27.19
N MET A 679 20.80 -17.19 28.49
CA MET A 679 21.11 -15.84 29.00
C MET A 679 22.62 -15.61 29.09
N SER A 680 23.32 -15.69 27.96
CA SER A 680 24.68 -15.16 27.84
C SER A 680 24.99 -14.87 26.37
N SER A 681 25.16 -13.56 26.08
CA SER A 681 25.61 -13.00 24.80
C SER A 681 24.72 -13.35 23.60
N THR A 682 23.94 -12.43 23.04
CA THR A 682 24.51 -11.51 22.06
C THR A 682 23.52 -10.39 21.77
N THR A 683 23.76 -9.22 22.35
CA THR A 683 23.42 -7.95 21.72
C THR A 683 24.42 -7.73 20.58
N LEU A 684 24.47 -8.65 19.60
CA LEU A 684 25.13 -8.32 18.35
C LEU A 684 24.18 -7.34 17.66
N THR A 685 24.60 -6.09 17.64
CA THR A 685 24.22 -5.10 16.64
C THR A 685 24.54 -5.68 15.26
N VAL A 686 23.71 -6.63 14.80
CA VAL A 686 23.64 -6.99 13.39
C VAL A 686 23.32 -5.67 12.70
N ARG A 687 24.30 -5.09 12.00
CA ARG A 687 24.11 -3.90 11.17
C ARG A 687 22.85 -4.14 10.36
N ARG A 688 21.79 -3.39 10.68
CA ARG A 688 20.50 -3.49 10.02
C ARG A 688 20.74 -3.20 8.54
N GLN A 689 20.74 -4.24 7.70
CA GLN A 689 20.91 -4.03 6.27
C GLN A 689 19.65 -3.35 5.73
N ASN A 690 19.81 -2.11 5.28
CA ASN A 690 18.74 -1.38 4.61
C ASN A 690 18.49 -2.02 3.24
N ALA A 691 17.26 -2.47 3.00
CA ALA A 691 16.93 -3.21 1.79
C ALA A 691 17.16 -2.39 0.50
N ASN A 692 17.04 -1.06 0.57
CA ASN A 692 17.32 -0.19 -0.57
C ASN A 692 18.83 -0.08 -0.85
N GLU A 693 19.68 -0.06 0.18
CA GLU A 693 21.13 -0.13 0.01
C GLU A 693 21.56 -1.46 -0.60
N VAL A 694 20.97 -2.58 -0.15
CA VAL A 694 21.27 -3.88 -0.75
C VAL A 694 20.85 -3.91 -2.22
N LEU A 695 19.69 -3.34 -2.56
CA LEU A 695 19.26 -3.24 -3.96
C LEU A 695 20.28 -2.47 -4.80
N ASN A 696 20.77 -1.32 -4.33
CA ASN A 696 21.81 -0.56 -5.02
C ASN A 696 23.09 -1.36 -5.22
N ASN A 697 23.53 -2.08 -4.19
CA ASN A 697 24.75 -2.90 -4.25
C ASN A 697 24.62 -4.08 -5.22
N ARG A 698 23.41 -4.61 -5.41
CA ARG A 698 23.15 -5.76 -6.31
C ARG A 698 22.83 -5.37 -7.75
N PHE A 699 22.43 -4.12 -7.99
CA PHE A 699 22.08 -3.65 -9.32
C PHE A 699 23.23 -3.78 -10.36
N PRO A 700 24.51 -3.45 -10.05
CA PRO A 700 25.61 -3.62 -11.00
C PRO A 700 25.80 -5.06 -11.47
N ASP A 701 25.74 -6.02 -10.55
CA ASP A 701 25.90 -7.44 -10.87
C ASP A 701 24.77 -7.93 -11.78
N PHE A 702 23.53 -7.56 -11.45
CA PHE A 702 22.36 -7.86 -12.28
C PHE A 702 22.48 -7.25 -13.68
N LEU A 703 22.90 -5.98 -13.78
CA LEU A 703 23.01 -5.32 -15.07
C LEU A 703 24.06 -5.99 -15.96
N LYS A 704 25.25 -6.32 -15.42
CA LYS A 704 26.30 -7.06 -16.14
C LYS A 704 25.81 -8.41 -16.65
N GLU A 705 25.03 -9.13 -15.84
CA GLU A 705 24.46 -10.41 -16.23
C GLU A 705 23.46 -10.27 -17.38
N VAL A 706 22.57 -9.27 -17.30
CA VAL A 706 21.58 -8.98 -18.33
C VAL A 706 22.25 -8.57 -19.65
N THR A 707 23.27 -7.71 -19.58
CA THR A 707 24.00 -7.27 -20.79
C THR A 707 24.77 -8.42 -21.43
N ALA A 708 25.37 -9.30 -20.63
CA ALA A 708 26.03 -10.51 -21.15
C ALA A 708 25.03 -11.49 -21.77
N HIS A 709 23.87 -11.71 -21.13
CA HIS A 709 22.83 -12.60 -21.64
C HIS A 709 22.29 -12.12 -23.00
N PHE A 710 22.03 -10.82 -23.13
CA PHE A 710 21.52 -10.22 -24.35
C PHE A 710 22.62 -9.78 -25.34
N LYS A 711 23.89 -9.96 -25.00
CA LYS A 711 25.07 -9.59 -25.81
C LYS A 711 25.09 -8.10 -26.19
N LEU A 712 24.91 -7.22 -25.20
CA LEU A 712 24.75 -5.77 -25.38
C LEU A 712 26.04 -4.97 -25.16
N ASP A 713 27.11 -5.59 -24.67
CA ASP A 713 28.38 -4.98 -24.23
C ASP A 713 29.45 -4.85 -25.32
N GLY A 714 29.10 -5.13 -26.59
CA GLY A 714 30.02 -4.98 -27.71
C GLY A 714 30.46 -3.51 -27.92
N LYS A 715 31.73 -3.29 -28.31
CA LYS A 715 32.35 -1.96 -28.50
C LYS A 715 31.59 -0.98 -29.43
N GLY A 716 30.66 -1.47 -30.26
CA GLY A 716 29.80 -0.65 -31.14
C GLY A 716 28.30 -0.72 -30.85
N SER A 717 27.91 -1.37 -29.75
CA SER A 717 26.51 -1.51 -29.34
C SER A 717 25.92 -0.15 -28.97
N LYS A 718 24.81 0.22 -29.61
CA LYS A 718 24.04 1.43 -29.35
C LYS A 718 22.59 1.05 -29.10
N GLY A 719 21.97 1.73 -28.15
CA GLY A 719 20.60 1.49 -27.78
C GLY A 719 20.15 2.50 -26.74
N THR A 720 18.99 2.22 -26.15
CA THR A 720 18.45 3.03 -25.07
C THR A 720 18.15 2.14 -23.87
N MET A 721 18.44 2.62 -22.66
CA MET A 721 18.13 1.93 -21.42
C MET A 721 17.23 2.80 -20.55
N VAL A 722 16.12 2.23 -20.07
CA VAL A 722 15.22 2.91 -19.13
C VAL A 722 15.07 2.07 -17.86
N LEU A 723 15.50 2.62 -16.74
CA LEU A 723 15.32 2.04 -15.42
C LEU A 723 14.08 2.62 -14.74
N TYR A 724 13.13 1.76 -14.40
CA TYR A 724 12.02 2.06 -13.51
C TYR A 724 12.30 1.51 -12.12
N ARG A 725 12.47 2.41 -11.14
CA ARG A 725 12.76 2.05 -9.75
C ARG A 725 11.55 2.29 -8.86
N GLY A 726 10.96 1.24 -8.30
CA GLY A 726 9.78 1.37 -7.44
C GLY A 726 10.12 1.88 -6.03
N ALA A 727 9.50 2.98 -5.60
CA ALA A 727 9.65 3.57 -4.28
C ALA A 727 8.28 3.69 -3.59
N MET A 728 8.12 3.05 -2.44
CA MET A 728 6.87 3.08 -1.66
C MET A 728 6.75 4.29 -0.74
N THR A 729 7.86 4.94 -0.40
CA THR A 729 7.90 6.14 0.46
C THR A 729 8.81 7.21 -0.14
N ASP A 730 8.63 8.46 0.29
CA ASP A 730 9.48 9.58 -0.14
C ASP A 730 10.95 9.36 0.25
N ALA A 731 11.20 8.76 1.41
CA ALA A 731 12.55 8.42 1.85
C ALA A 731 13.24 7.41 0.92
N GLU A 732 12.48 6.47 0.31
CA GLU A 732 13.04 5.51 -0.64
C GLU A 732 13.49 6.16 -1.95
N VAL A 733 12.95 7.34 -2.30
CA VAL A 733 13.35 8.09 -3.49
C VAL A 733 14.81 8.57 -3.39
N GLY A 734 15.29 8.93 -2.20
CA GLY A 734 16.68 9.35 -1.99
C GLY A 734 17.72 8.25 -2.21
N PHE A 735 17.31 6.98 -2.19
CA PHE A 735 18.23 5.83 -2.32
C PHE A 735 18.60 5.48 -3.76
N THR A 736 18.22 6.27 -4.77
CA THR A 736 18.55 5.95 -6.18
C THR A 736 19.90 6.49 -6.63
N ALA A 737 20.64 7.16 -5.74
CA ALA A 737 21.97 7.67 -6.00
C ALA A 737 22.91 6.56 -6.53
N ASN A 738 23.70 6.90 -7.56
CA ASN A 738 24.70 6.06 -8.23
C ASN A 738 24.21 5.01 -9.22
N MET A 739 22.91 4.71 -9.33
CA MET A 739 22.41 3.78 -10.36
C MET A 739 22.70 4.26 -11.78
N ASP A 740 22.56 5.56 -12.01
CA ASP A 740 22.86 6.20 -13.29
C ASP A 740 24.31 5.99 -13.74
N LEU A 741 25.25 6.16 -12.81
CA LEU A 741 26.68 5.98 -13.07
C LEU A 741 26.98 4.53 -13.43
N VAL A 742 26.32 3.58 -12.77
CA VAL A 742 26.46 2.15 -13.08
C VAL A 742 25.94 1.84 -14.49
N MET A 743 24.81 2.41 -14.90
CA MET A 743 24.30 2.23 -16.26
C MET A 743 25.28 2.77 -17.32
N GLU A 744 25.82 3.97 -17.10
CA GLU A 744 26.80 4.60 -18.00
C GLU A 744 28.13 3.84 -18.03
N GLN A 745 28.54 3.20 -16.93
CA GLN A 745 29.75 2.38 -16.89
C GLN A 745 29.57 1.05 -17.66
N VAL A 746 28.42 0.39 -17.51
CA VAL A 746 28.17 -0.91 -18.13
C VAL A 746 27.77 -0.76 -19.61
N LEU A 747 27.06 0.31 -19.97
CA LEU A 747 26.59 0.61 -21.33
C LEU A 747 26.95 2.06 -21.74
N PRO A 748 28.24 2.37 -21.95
CA PRO A 748 28.71 3.75 -22.14
C PRO A 748 28.20 4.44 -23.42
N ASN A 749 27.82 3.67 -24.44
CA ASN A 749 27.34 4.19 -25.72
C ASN A 749 25.80 4.19 -25.83
N TRP A 750 25.09 3.93 -24.73
CA TRP A 750 23.62 3.87 -24.70
C TRP A 750 23.04 5.13 -24.09
N ASP A 751 21.92 5.59 -24.66
CA ASP A 751 21.12 6.65 -24.05
C ASP A 751 20.41 6.10 -22.81
N THR A 752 20.50 6.76 -21.66
CA THR A 752 19.93 6.25 -20.41
C THR A 752 18.88 7.18 -19.80
N ALA A 753 17.90 6.61 -19.11
CA ALA A 753 16.95 7.33 -18.26
C ALA A 753 16.61 6.53 -17.00
N THR A 754 16.57 7.22 -15.86
CA THR A 754 16.15 6.66 -14.57
C THR A 754 14.89 7.34 -14.07
N VAL A 755 13.86 6.52 -13.86
CA VAL A 755 12.52 6.93 -13.47
C VAL A 755 12.17 6.26 -12.14
N VAL A 756 12.02 7.05 -11.09
CA VAL A 756 11.50 6.58 -9.80
C VAL A 756 9.98 6.56 -9.87
N VAL A 757 9.40 5.40 -9.62
CA VAL A 757 7.96 5.15 -9.68
C VAL A 757 7.40 5.11 -8.28
N HIS A 758 6.54 6.07 -7.97
CA HIS A 758 5.86 6.21 -6.69
C HIS A 758 4.36 5.90 -6.84
N PRO A 759 3.94 4.63 -6.65
CA PRO A 759 2.59 4.17 -6.92
C PRO A 759 1.58 4.55 -5.83
N ARG A 760 2.04 5.00 -4.65
CA ARG A 760 1.19 5.28 -3.49
C ARG A 760 1.32 6.72 -3.07
N SER A 761 0.51 7.59 -3.66
CA SER A 761 0.43 8.98 -3.24
C SER A 761 -0.93 9.28 -2.61
N HIS A 762 -0.97 10.22 -1.67
CA HIS A 762 -2.21 10.86 -1.22
C HIS A 762 -2.75 11.87 -2.25
N PHE A 763 -2.02 12.12 -3.34
CA PHE A 763 -2.43 13.07 -4.37
C PHE A 763 -3.61 12.54 -5.16
N ARG A 764 -4.65 13.36 -5.28
CA ARG A 764 -5.90 13.04 -5.98
C ARG A 764 -6.20 14.15 -6.97
N MET A 765 -6.72 13.74 -8.13
CA MET A 765 -7.18 14.66 -9.17
C MET A 765 -8.65 14.35 -9.49
N ALA A 766 -9.48 15.37 -9.43
CA ALA A 766 -10.89 15.32 -9.75
C ALA A 766 -11.12 16.08 -11.07
N TRP A 767 -11.68 15.39 -12.05
CA TRP A 767 -11.97 15.97 -13.37
C TRP A 767 -13.46 16.26 -13.47
N ASP A 768 -13.81 17.44 -13.97
CA ASP A 768 -15.18 17.76 -14.38
C ASP A 768 -15.27 17.57 -15.91
N PRO A 769 -15.98 16.54 -16.40
CA PRO A 769 -16.15 16.32 -17.84
C PRO A 769 -16.79 17.49 -18.58
N THR A 770 -17.65 18.26 -17.90
CA THR A 770 -18.37 19.38 -18.51
C THR A 770 -17.45 20.57 -18.82
N ALA A 771 -16.30 20.66 -18.15
CA ALA A 771 -15.29 21.69 -18.41
C ALA A 771 -14.65 21.55 -19.80
N VAL A 772 -14.65 20.34 -20.37
CA VAL A 772 -14.11 20.05 -21.71
C VAL A 772 -15.24 19.80 -22.72
N PHE A 773 -16.36 19.23 -22.26
CA PHE A 773 -17.52 18.88 -23.08
C PHE A 773 -18.79 19.63 -22.63
N PRO A 774 -18.87 20.95 -22.84
CA PRO A 774 -19.98 21.77 -22.36
C PRO A 774 -21.31 21.47 -23.07
N ARG A 775 -21.31 20.73 -24.18
CA ARG A 775 -22.53 20.31 -24.90
C ARG A 775 -23.11 18.99 -24.40
N GLU A 776 -22.36 18.24 -23.58
CA GLU A 776 -22.83 17.00 -22.92
C GLU A 776 -23.55 17.27 -21.58
N THR A 777 -23.77 18.55 -21.27
CA THR A 777 -24.28 19.12 -20.01
C THR A 777 -25.77 18.83 -19.70
N ALA A 778 -26.49 18.12 -20.57
CA ALA A 778 -27.87 17.69 -20.29
C ALA A 778 -27.96 16.37 -19.49
N SER A 779 -26.85 15.86 -18.96
CA SER A 779 -26.78 14.59 -18.25
C SER A 779 -27.15 14.72 -16.77
N ALA A 780 -27.94 13.78 -16.25
CA ALA A 780 -28.27 13.64 -14.83
C ALA A 780 -27.06 13.37 -13.90
N TYR A 781 -25.84 13.30 -14.45
CA TYR A 781 -24.62 12.88 -13.76
C TYR A 781 -23.54 13.98 -13.63
N ALA A 782 -23.94 15.27 -13.54
CA ALA A 782 -22.99 16.38 -13.38
C ALA A 782 -22.13 16.29 -12.10
N GLY A 783 -20.86 16.70 -12.20
CA GLY A 783 -19.89 16.82 -11.10
C GLY A 783 -18.59 16.06 -11.36
N PHE A 784 -17.78 15.86 -10.32
CA PHE A 784 -16.43 15.32 -10.50
C PHE A 784 -16.38 13.81 -10.72
N SER A 785 -15.51 13.41 -11.64
CA SER A 785 -15.14 12.03 -11.92
C SER A 785 -13.64 11.80 -11.95
N ASN A 786 -13.24 10.55 -12.13
CA ASN A 786 -11.83 10.21 -12.27
C ASN A 786 -11.30 10.83 -13.57
N VAL A 787 -10.07 11.30 -13.54
CA VAL A 787 -9.38 11.78 -14.76
C VAL A 787 -9.38 10.68 -15.84
N PRO A 788 -9.48 11.06 -17.12
CA PRO A 788 -9.55 10.08 -18.20
C PRO A 788 -8.26 9.26 -18.30
N ARG A 789 -8.38 8.03 -18.80
CA ARG A 789 -7.24 7.17 -19.07
C ARG A 789 -6.22 7.86 -19.97
N GLY A 790 -4.94 7.73 -19.65
CA GLY A 790 -3.86 8.39 -20.39
C GLY A 790 -3.65 9.84 -19.93
N PHE A 791 -4.46 10.38 -19.01
CA PHE A 791 -4.21 11.70 -18.43
C PHE A 791 -2.81 11.74 -17.79
N SER A 792 -2.01 12.72 -18.20
CA SER A 792 -0.68 12.98 -17.69
C SER A 792 -0.48 14.48 -17.50
N THR A 793 0.16 14.85 -16.40
CA THR A 793 0.52 16.23 -16.09
C THR A 793 1.89 16.30 -15.45
N THR A 794 2.65 17.33 -15.80
CA THR A 794 3.94 17.73 -15.21
C THR A 794 3.77 18.85 -14.17
N ASP A 795 2.55 19.37 -14.03
CA ASP A 795 2.18 20.41 -13.08
C ASP A 795 1.92 19.80 -11.69
N CYS A 796 2.00 20.63 -10.64
CA CYS A 796 2.00 20.22 -9.23
C CYS A 796 3.08 19.17 -8.89
N ARG A 797 4.29 19.33 -9.43
CA ARG A 797 5.44 18.49 -9.04
C ARG A 797 5.77 18.72 -7.56
N ILE A 798 5.79 17.65 -6.77
CA ILE A 798 6.20 17.70 -5.36
C ILE A 798 7.72 17.87 -5.26
N ILE A 799 8.17 18.79 -4.41
CA ILE A 799 9.58 18.94 -4.02
C ILE A 799 9.79 18.16 -2.73
N LEU A 800 10.73 17.21 -2.76
CA LEU A 800 11.08 16.39 -1.61
C LEU A 800 11.99 17.17 -0.66
N ALA A 801 11.91 16.89 0.65
CA ALA A 801 12.61 17.64 1.70
C ALA A 801 14.12 17.78 1.46
N ASP A 802 14.77 16.70 0.99
CA ASP A 802 16.22 16.65 0.79
C ASP A 802 16.66 17.03 -0.64
N SER A 803 15.72 17.52 -1.48
CA SER A 803 16.01 17.90 -2.87
C SER A 803 16.19 19.40 -3.01
N ASP A 804 17.17 19.82 -3.80
CA ASP A 804 17.31 21.23 -4.19
C ASP A 804 16.08 21.64 -5.05
N PRO A 805 15.24 22.58 -4.57
CA PRO A 805 14.05 23.01 -5.29
C PRO A 805 14.38 23.66 -6.65
N TYR A 806 15.58 24.22 -6.82
CA TYR A 806 15.99 24.93 -8.03
C TYR A 806 16.64 24.02 -9.07
N THR A 807 17.01 22.79 -8.68
CA THR A 807 17.49 21.80 -9.63
C THR A 807 16.33 21.39 -10.55
N PRO A 808 16.48 21.54 -11.88
CA PRO A 808 15.45 21.14 -12.84
C PRO A 808 15.35 19.61 -12.85
N VAL A 809 14.31 19.10 -12.20
CA VAL A 809 13.96 17.68 -12.21
C VAL A 809 12.62 17.51 -12.91
N ASP A 810 12.62 16.70 -13.96
CA ASP A 810 11.39 16.35 -14.66
C ASP A 810 10.58 15.38 -13.82
N SER A 811 9.25 15.54 -13.82
CA SER A 811 8.35 14.55 -13.26
C SER A 811 6.99 14.62 -13.91
N PHE A 812 6.20 13.57 -13.75
CA PHE A 812 4.83 13.56 -14.20
C PHE A 812 3.97 12.61 -13.38
N TYR A 813 2.69 12.93 -13.30
CA TYR A 813 1.65 11.98 -12.93
C TYR A 813 1.11 11.31 -14.19
N LEU A 814 0.72 10.04 -14.08
CA LEU A 814 0.04 9.30 -15.16
C LEU A 814 -1.11 8.46 -14.61
N SER A 815 -2.27 8.60 -15.25
CA SER A 815 -3.49 7.85 -14.95
C SER A 815 -3.72 6.81 -16.04
N ALA A 816 -3.02 5.69 -15.96
CA ALA A 816 -2.94 4.75 -17.06
C ALA A 816 -4.17 3.84 -17.24
N ALA A 817 -4.99 3.65 -16.21
CA ALA A 817 -6.14 2.74 -16.24
C ALA A 817 -7.42 3.42 -15.74
N ASN A 818 -8.57 2.95 -16.23
CA ASN A 818 -9.87 3.36 -15.71
C ASN A 818 -10.04 2.87 -14.27
N CYS A 819 -10.58 3.72 -13.40
CA CYS A 819 -11.00 3.35 -12.06
C CYS A 819 -12.52 3.29 -12.01
N THR A 820 -13.08 2.10 -11.89
CA THR A 820 -14.54 1.89 -11.83
C THR A 820 -15.08 1.77 -10.41
N LEU A 821 -14.20 1.79 -9.41
CA LEU A 821 -14.55 1.65 -8.00
C LEU A 821 -13.70 2.63 -7.17
N GLY A 822 -14.33 3.72 -6.74
CA GLY A 822 -13.69 4.77 -5.95
C GLY A 822 -12.92 5.79 -6.78
N HIS A 823 -11.95 6.45 -6.15
CA HIS A 823 -11.09 7.48 -6.73
C HIS A 823 -9.71 6.89 -7.03
N ALA A 824 -9.28 6.99 -8.28
CA ALA A 824 -7.98 6.54 -8.74
C ALA A 824 -6.82 7.18 -7.95
N THR A 825 -5.85 6.35 -7.58
CA THR A 825 -4.52 6.83 -7.20
C THR A 825 -3.70 7.02 -8.47
N ASN A 826 -3.26 8.25 -8.71
CA ASN A 826 -2.44 8.57 -9.86
C ASN A 826 -0.97 8.27 -9.52
N THR A 827 -0.29 7.51 -10.38
CA THR A 827 1.10 7.13 -10.13
C THR A 827 2.01 8.31 -10.46
N TYR A 828 2.93 8.63 -9.55
CA TYR A 828 3.91 9.69 -9.73
C TYR A 828 5.23 9.09 -10.25
N TYR A 829 5.79 9.72 -11.28
CA TYR A 829 7.03 9.33 -11.94
C TYR A 829 8.02 10.48 -11.84
N LEU A 830 9.07 10.31 -11.03
CA LEU A 830 10.16 11.28 -10.90
C LEU A 830 11.30 10.86 -11.84
N VAL A 831 11.66 11.70 -12.79
CA VAL A 831 12.71 11.44 -13.77
C VAL A 831 14.01 12.05 -13.23
N GLN A 832 14.80 11.22 -12.56
CA GLN A 832 16.01 11.66 -11.87
C GLN A 832 17.14 12.03 -12.83
N LYS A 833 17.30 11.22 -13.89
CA LYS A 833 18.25 11.48 -14.97
C LYS A 833 17.64 11.00 -16.29
N ARG A 834 17.91 11.75 -17.36
CA ARG A 834 17.41 11.46 -18.70
C ARG A 834 18.39 12.02 -19.73
N ALA A 835 18.86 11.19 -20.64
CA ALA A 835 19.62 11.65 -21.79
C ALA A 835 18.80 12.65 -22.62
N ALA A 836 19.45 13.68 -23.17
CA ALA A 836 18.79 14.74 -23.93
C ALA A 836 18.04 14.20 -25.18
N SER A 837 18.51 13.08 -25.74
CA SER A 837 17.91 12.33 -26.85
C SER A 837 16.57 11.68 -26.51
N ILE A 838 16.28 11.46 -25.23
CA ILE A 838 15.03 10.87 -24.75
C ILE A 838 14.08 11.99 -24.36
N SER A 839 13.09 12.35 -25.17
CA SER A 839 12.14 13.41 -24.81
C SER A 839 11.21 12.96 -23.67
N LEU A 840 10.79 13.89 -22.80
CA LEU A 840 9.86 13.58 -21.71
C LEU A 840 8.51 13.05 -22.24
N MET A 841 8.05 13.58 -23.39
CA MET A 841 6.81 13.12 -24.02
C MET A 841 6.91 11.68 -24.51
N ASP A 842 8.02 11.31 -25.14
CA ASP A 842 8.23 9.93 -25.60
C ASP A 842 8.35 8.99 -24.41
N LEU A 843 9.03 9.39 -23.33
CA LEU A 843 9.11 8.61 -22.09
C LEU A 843 7.73 8.39 -21.44
N GLN A 844 6.88 9.43 -21.42
CA GLN A 844 5.48 9.33 -20.95
C GLN A 844 4.67 8.34 -21.79
N LYS A 845 4.78 8.41 -23.12
CA LYS A 845 4.13 7.46 -24.04
C LYS A 845 4.64 6.04 -23.85
N LEU A 846 5.95 5.83 -23.78
CA LEU A 846 6.54 4.52 -23.51
C LEU A 846 5.99 3.93 -22.20
N THR A 847 5.98 4.73 -21.13
CA THR A 847 5.43 4.36 -19.83
C THR A 847 3.97 3.92 -19.96
N TYR A 848 3.15 4.73 -20.66
CA TYR A 848 1.73 4.45 -20.86
C TYR A 848 1.48 3.20 -21.73
N ASN A 849 2.26 3.00 -22.79
CA ASN A 849 2.15 1.84 -23.66
C ASN A 849 2.39 0.53 -22.88
N MET A 850 3.42 0.51 -22.03
CA MET A 850 3.74 -0.65 -21.19
C MET A 850 2.66 -0.98 -20.15
N CYS A 851 1.76 -0.05 -19.81
CA CYS A 851 0.65 -0.33 -18.91
C CYS A 851 -0.39 -1.31 -19.49
N TYR A 852 -0.39 -1.51 -20.82
CA TYR A 852 -1.27 -2.45 -21.51
C TYR A 852 -0.66 -3.85 -21.70
N MET A 853 0.58 -4.07 -21.27
CA MET A 853 1.34 -5.26 -21.62
C MET A 853 1.37 -6.36 -20.55
N TYR A 854 0.67 -6.18 -19.42
CA TYR A 854 0.70 -7.17 -18.34
C TYR A 854 -0.07 -8.45 -18.73
N PRO A 855 0.57 -9.63 -18.85
CA PRO A 855 -0.03 -10.79 -19.53
C PRO A 855 -1.31 -11.32 -18.89
N ASN A 856 -1.46 -11.16 -17.56
CA ASN A 856 -2.62 -11.69 -16.83
C ASN A 856 -3.84 -10.76 -16.87
N LYS A 857 -3.77 -9.59 -17.51
CA LYS A 857 -4.90 -8.66 -17.62
C LYS A 857 -4.97 -8.04 -19.02
N PRO A 858 -5.98 -8.40 -19.83
CA PRO A 858 -6.17 -7.84 -21.18
C PRO A 858 -6.84 -6.45 -21.13
N ASP A 859 -6.23 -5.51 -20.40
CA ASP A 859 -6.61 -4.10 -20.28
C ASP A 859 -5.47 -3.34 -19.61
N ALA A 860 -5.50 -2.00 -19.66
CA ALA A 860 -4.50 -1.19 -18.99
C ALA A 860 -4.47 -1.41 -17.46
N LEU A 861 -3.26 -1.31 -16.90
CA LEU A 861 -2.99 -1.25 -15.48
C LEU A 861 -2.45 0.12 -15.06
N PRO A 862 -2.58 0.51 -13.78
CA PRO A 862 -1.99 1.76 -13.29
C PRO A 862 -0.46 1.81 -13.38
N LEU A 863 0.21 0.65 -13.44
CA LEU A 863 1.65 0.52 -13.43
C LEU A 863 2.15 -0.12 -14.73
N PRO A 864 3.30 0.34 -15.27
CA PRO A 864 3.89 -0.23 -16.47
C PRO A 864 4.40 -1.66 -16.19
N LEU A 865 4.46 -2.46 -17.26
CA LEU A 865 4.92 -3.85 -17.25
C LEU A 865 6.10 -4.15 -16.31
N PRO A 866 7.29 -3.49 -16.42
CA PRO A 866 8.45 -3.81 -15.60
C PRO A 866 8.18 -3.72 -14.10
N ILE A 867 7.54 -2.63 -13.66
CA ILE A 867 7.23 -2.40 -12.25
C ILE A 867 6.13 -3.34 -11.77
N LYS A 868 5.08 -3.54 -12.57
CA LYS A 868 4.00 -4.46 -12.20
C LYS A 868 4.53 -5.88 -12.02
N CYS A 869 5.38 -6.33 -12.94
CA CYS A 869 6.03 -7.63 -12.86
C CYS A 869 6.95 -7.74 -11.64
N ALA A 870 7.80 -6.75 -11.37
CA ALA A 870 8.69 -6.75 -10.21
C ALA A 870 7.92 -6.81 -8.87
N TYR A 871 6.84 -6.04 -8.71
CA TYR A 871 6.00 -6.13 -7.51
C TYR A 871 5.30 -7.49 -7.35
N GLU A 872 4.74 -8.06 -8.43
CA GLU A 872 4.13 -9.39 -8.37
C GLU A 872 5.16 -10.48 -8.09
N TYR A 873 6.36 -10.34 -8.62
CA TYR A 873 7.48 -11.22 -8.35
C TYR A 873 7.84 -11.17 -6.86
N ALA A 874 8.07 -9.97 -6.32
CA ALA A 874 8.42 -9.79 -4.92
C ALA A 874 7.33 -10.32 -3.98
N ARG A 875 6.05 -10.09 -4.32
CA ARG A 875 4.90 -10.57 -3.55
C ARG A 875 4.81 -12.09 -3.50
N LYS A 876 5.02 -12.78 -4.63
CA LYS A 876 4.88 -14.24 -4.72
C LYS A 876 6.11 -15.00 -4.22
N TYR A 877 7.30 -14.46 -4.44
CA TYR A 877 8.55 -15.10 -4.04
C TYR A 877 8.99 -14.71 -2.62
N GLY A 878 8.50 -13.61 -2.05
CA GLY A 878 8.89 -13.19 -0.70
C GLY A 878 8.41 -14.09 0.44
N SER A 879 7.44 -14.98 0.18
CA SER A 879 7.03 -16.02 1.14
C SER A 879 7.80 -17.34 0.98
N LEU A 880 8.64 -17.49 -0.06
CA LEU A 880 9.35 -18.73 -0.37
C LEU A 880 10.76 -18.70 0.25
N LYS A 881 10.88 -19.23 1.46
CA LYS A 881 12.04 -19.00 2.35
C LYS A 881 13.34 -19.69 1.91
N SER A 882 13.23 -20.83 1.24
CA SER A 882 14.39 -21.61 0.79
C SER A 882 14.84 -21.24 -0.62
N VAL A 883 14.13 -20.32 -1.30
CA VAL A 883 14.56 -19.74 -2.58
C VAL A 883 15.13 -18.36 -2.29
N LYS A 884 16.38 -18.31 -1.82
CA LYS A 884 17.04 -17.03 -1.49
C LYS A 884 17.47 -16.26 -2.75
N GLU A 885 17.83 -16.99 -3.79
CA GLU A 885 18.23 -16.48 -5.09
C GLU A 885 17.62 -17.35 -6.18
N LEU A 886 17.27 -16.76 -7.32
CA LEU A 886 16.70 -17.50 -8.44
C LEU A 886 17.77 -18.30 -9.19
N PRO A 887 17.54 -19.59 -9.47
CA PRO A 887 18.42 -20.37 -10.35
C PRO A 887 18.53 -19.79 -11.76
N THR A 888 19.74 -19.82 -12.34
CA THR A 888 20.07 -19.20 -13.64
C THR A 888 19.15 -19.62 -14.78
N ARG A 889 18.75 -20.90 -14.85
CA ARG A 889 17.86 -21.41 -15.91
C ARG A 889 16.45 -20.84 -15.86
N MET A 890 16.01 -20.30 -14.73
CA MET A 890 14.69 -19.67 -14.60
C MET A 890 14.72 -18.16 -14.88
N ARG A 891 15.90 -17.55 -14.98
CA ARG A 891 16.06 -16.10 -15.18
C ARG A 891 15.46 -15.58 -16.51
N PRO A 892 15.55 -16.26 -17.67
CA PRO A 892 14.95 -15.79 -18.92
C PRO A 892 13.43 -16.05 -19.02
N THR A 893 12.74 -16.23 -17.89
CA THR A 893 11.32 -16.62 -17.86
C THR A 893 10.52 -15.63 -17.01
N MET A 894 9.19 -15.61 -17.19
CA MET A 894 8.26 -14.87 -16.33
C MET A 894 7.55 -15.81 -15.34
N HIS A 895 8.30 -16.76 -14.76
CA HIS A 895 7.79 -17.85 -13.91
C HIS A 895 6.92 -17.39 -12.71
N TYR A 896 7.08 -16.14 -12.29
CA TYR A 896 6.32 -15.51 -11.21
C TYR A 896 4.89 -15.10 -11.61
N LEU A 897 4.48 -15.24 -12.88
CA LEU A 897 3.12 -14.87 -13.32
C LEU A 897 2.00 -15.72 -12.72
#